data_AF-A0A8J6PE25-F1
#
_entry.id   AF-A0A8J6PE25-F1
#
_cell.length_a   1.000
_cell.length_b   1.000
_cell.length_c   1.000
_cell.angle_alpha   90.00
_cell.angle_beta   90.00
_cell.angle_gamma   90.00
#
_symmetry.space_group_name_H-M   'P 1'
#
loop_
_entity.id
_entity.type
_entity.pdbx_description
1 polymer ?
#
loop_
_entity_poly.entity_id
_entity_poly.type
_entity_poly.pdbx_seq_one_letter_code
_entity_poly.pdbx_strand_id
1 'polypeptide(L)'
;MKQLITVALMFITGIYAFNQTPQADWVHQYGRSVEGIHIDAVGNIFSVGRFTQTTFGSIPLNYQTGGNCFLYKSDAAGNVLWAKQYAQTSSLPINVVTDVQTDVAGNIYIYGLFSETVEFGSTTLTSSGATDLFLCKLDSNGNVIWAKKYGNSGYDIGYNGNMEVDDNGNVYIGARFQVSITIGSTTYNSAGAEDLIFMKINTAGNVVWSKKFGGIGKDENHGIAIDASGNSYYVGSFANTVAFGSTSLTATGSSDFYIVKLGPTGDVIWAKKMNSTGSGTGIGIKLTDDGIVYVSGTFMGTLSFGGFSVSSSSSSNIDAVFSKLDTNGNVLWLKKVGSTVNAYNSCLAVKPDGNIVLSGEFTGTSVAGSSAGSFDVYVSEYTPAGSFVWAKKFGSTGGDLNRSLAVGPDNAIYVGGSFTGTVSFDSYTLTETSNDEAYLVRLSNCDPTTHTITETACGSFQLNNETYTTSGTYTQVLENAAGCDSTITLNLTINQPTSASIAVTECQSYTWPLNNQTYTSSGTYTHVIPNATNCDSTITLNLTINQSTNSLVAITECESYTWPLNNQTYTTSGTYTHVIPNANNCDSTITLNLTINQPTSSTMTQAACGSYTLNGQTYTTSGTYTQVIPNANNCDSTITLNLTIIEVNTTVTASGIVLTATQSGATYQWIDCDNNDAPIAGATSQSFTPTQNGNYAVTISANGCSETSDCVSVNSVGIETIEQNDWSVYPNPGSGVFTVSPAQVFNDVLIEVYSSLGQLVYESTHSGKEIIINLNEQPNGVYILNINKQPFRVVKF
;
A
#
# COMPACT_ATOMS: atom_id res chain seq x y z
N MET A 1 41.11 -0.86 -16.72
CA MET A 1 41.75 0.46 -16.77
C MET A 1 41.32 1.19 -18.04
N LYS A 2 40.15 1.86 -18.01
CA LYS A 2 39.63 2.85 -18.98
C LYS A 2 38.35 3.44 -18.36
N GLN A 3 38.02 4.69 -18.69
CA GLN A 3 36.80 5.41 -18.26
C GLN A 3 36.52 5.43 -16.74
N LEU A 4 37.18 6.37 -16.06
CA LEU A 4 36.58 7.15 -14.96
C LEU A 4 36.63 8.65 -15.37
N ILE A 5 35.92 9.51 -14.62
CA ILE A 5 35.87 10.98 -14.76
C ILE A 5 35.07 11.47 -15.98
N THR A 6 33.74 11.37 -15.93
CA THR A 6 32.82 12.26 -16.72
C THR A 6 31.46 12.49 -16.04
N VAL A 7 31.39 12.49 -14.70
CA VAL A 7 30.16 12.84 -13.94
C VAL A 7 30.52 13.66 -12.68
N ALA A 8 31.12 14.84 -12.86
CA ALA A 8 31.52 15.73 -11.76
C ALA A 8 31.76 17.20 -12.19
N LEU A 9 31.03 17.71 -13.19
CA LEU A 9 31.24 19.06 -13.73
C LEU A 9 29.97 19.63 -14.37
N MET A 10 28.91 19.77 -13.57
CA MET A 10 27.65 20.42 -13.98
C MET A 10 26.98 21.22 -12.85
N PHE A 11 27.79 21.71 -11.91
CA PHE A 11 27.44 22.76 -10.95
C PHE A 11 28.57 23.79 -10.93
N ILE A 12 28.23 25.07 -10.71
CA ILE A 12 29.12 26.24 -10.83
C ILE A 12 29.59 26.53 -12.28
N THR A 13 28.68 27.03 -13.11
CA THR A 13 28.79 28.34 -13.80
C THR A 13 27.49 28.58 -14.57
N GLY A 14 26.76 29.64 -14.23
CA GLY A 14 25.50 29.96 -14.90
C GLY A 14 24.42 30.49 -13.98
N ILE A 15 24.66 31.65 -13.34
CA ILE A 15 23.54 32.52 -13.01
C ILE A 15 23.06 33.08 -14.35
N TYR A 16 22.22 32.32 -15.03
CA TYR A 16 21.38 32.86 -16.10
C TYR A 16 20.29 33.69 -15.42
N ALA A 17 20.67 34.92 -15.06
CA ALA A 17 19.72 36.01 -15.09
C ALA A 17 19.26 36.14 -16.55
N PHE A 18 18.23 35.36 -16.91
CA PHE A 18 17.35 35.76 -17.99
C PHE A 18 16.86 37.15 -17.60
N ASN A 19 17.16 38.16 -18.42
CA ASN A 19 16.51 39.46 -18.31
C ASN A 19 15.03 39.24 -18.68
N GLN A 20 14.24 38.79 -17.71
CA GLN A 20 12.80 38.69 -17.86
C GLN A 20 12.29 40.11 -18.06
N THR A 21 11.65 40.36 -19.20
CA THR A 21 10.98 41.62 -19.46
C THR A 21 9.98 41.87 -18.33
N PRO A 22 9.99 43.05 -17.67
CA PRO A 22 9.06 43.40 -16.59
C PRO A 22 7.62 43.08 -16.94
N GLN A 23 6.85 42.51 -16.02
CA GLN A 23 5.43 42.20 -16.21
C GLN A 23 4.55 43.30 -15.62
N ALA A 24 3.34 43.46 -16.15
CA ALA A 24 2.32 44.30 -15.55
C ALA A 24 1.87 43.71 -14.20
N ASP A 25 2.18 44.41 -13.10
CA ASP A 25 1.76 43.99 -11.75
C ASP A 25 0.29 44.32 -11.50
N TRP A 26 -0.15 45.42 -12.11
CA TRP A 26 -1.54 45.87 -12.21
C TRP A 26 -1.66 46.89 -13.34
N VAL A 27 -2.88 47.02 -13.85
CA VAL A 27 -3.25 48.01 -14.86
C VAL A 27 -4.57 48.64 -14.48
N HIS A 28 -4.65 49.95 -14.60
CA HIS A 28 -5.88 50.71 -14.38
C HIS A 28 -6.33 51.45 -15.64
N GLN A 29 -7.65 51.51 -15.80
CA GLN A 29 -8.36 52.19 -16.88
C GLN A 29 -9.11 53.37 -16.30
N TYR A 30 -8.90 54.58 -16.82
CA TYR A 30 -9.48 55.81 -16.26
C TYR A 30 -9.93 56.78 -17.36
N GLY A 31 -11.14 57.35 -17.23
CA GLY A 31 -11.46 58.64 -17.84
C GLY A 31 -11.14 58.75 -19.34
N ARG A 32 -10.15 59.60 -19.70
CA ARG A 32 -9.78 59.89 -21.09
C ARG A 32 -8.27 59.83 -21.37
N SER A 33 -7.46 60.47 -20.53
CA SER A 33 -5.99 60.45 -20.67
C SER A 33 -5.30 60.65 -19.33
N VAL A 34 -4.25 59.87 -19.08
CA VAL A 34 -3.20 60.24 -18.11
C VAL A 34 -2.24 61.15 -18.85
N GLU A 35 -1.95 62.33 -18.29
CA GLU A 35 -1.03 63.31 -18.87
C GLU A 35 0.28 63.39 -18.07
N GLY A 36 0.23 63.18 -16.75
CA GLY A 36 1.40 63.21 -15.86
C GLY A 36 1.36 62.13 -14.76
N ILE A 37 2.55 61.66 -14.35
CA ILE A 37 2.79 60.69 -13.27
C ILE A 37 4.02 61.15 -12.49
N HIS A 38 3.97 61.06 -11.17
CA HIS A 38 5.11 61.25 -10.27
C HIS A 38 5.07 60.25 -9.12
N ILE A 39 6.23 59.78 -8.68
CA ILE A 39 6.36 58.83 -7.55
C ILE A 39 7.14 59.54 -6.45
N ASP A 40 6.59 59.57 -5.23
CA ASP A 40 7.33 60.11 -4.08
C ASP A 40 8.35 59.11 -3.50
N ALA A 41 9.24 59.59 -2.65
CA ALA A 41 10.34 58.82 -2.07
C ALA A 41 9.89 57.63 -1.19
N VAL A 42 8.59 57.47 -0.88
CA VAL A 42 8.03 56.30 -0.18
C VAL A 42 7.16 55.42 -1.09
N GLY A 43 7.17 55.66 -2.40
CA GLY A 43 6.47 54.85 -3.39
C GLY A 43 5.00 55.17 -3.56
N ASN A 44 4.50 56.32 -3.07
CA ASN A 44 3.15 56.74 -3.45
C ASN A 44 3.16 57.25 -4.89
N ILE A 45 2.11 56.90 -5.62
CA ILE A 45 1.89 57.28 -7.01
C ILE A 45 0.94 58.47 -7.02
N PHE A 46 1.35 59.56 -7.65
CA PHE A 46 0.50 60.69 -8.00
C PHE A 46 0.34 60.70 -9.51
N SER A 47 -0.89 60.89 -10.00
CA SER A 47 -1.10 61.05 -11.43
C SER A 47 -2.27 61.96 -11.74
N VAL A 48 -2.16 62.64 -12.87
CA VAL A 48 -2.99 63.73 -13.35
C VAL A 48 -3.35 63.54 -14.81
N GLY A 49 -4.49 64.08 -15.21
CA GLY A 49 -4.94 64.06 -16.59
C GLY A 49 -6.42 64.38 -16.72
N ARG A 50 -7.04 63.92 -17.81
CA ARG A 50 -8.43 64.23 -18.18
C ARG A 50 -9.37 63.05 -17.94
N PHE A 51 -10.60 63.35 -17.52
CA PHE A 51 -11.67 62.35 -17.39
C PHE A 51 -13.03 62.80 -17.94
N THR A 52 -13.78 61.79 -18.40
CA THR A 52 -15.11 61.84 -19.04
C THR A 52 -16.19 61.13 -18.23
N GLN A 53 -15.81 60.36 -17.21
CA GLN A 53 -16.67 59.47 -16.43
C GLN A 53 -17.11 60.11 -15.09
N THR A 54 -18.13 59.55 -14.43
CA THR A 54 -18.63 59.99 -13.12
C THR A 54 -17.89 59.38 -11.92
N THR A 55 -16.88 58.54 -12.15
CA THR A 55 -16.16 57.78 -11.12
C THR A 55 -14.70 57.59 -11.49
N PHE A 56 -13.84 57.49 -10.47
CA PHE A 56 -12.45 57.05 -10.56
C PHE A 56 -12.31 55.79 -9.69
N GLY A 57 -12.36 54.61 -10.32
CA GLY A 57 -12.61 53.36 -9.60
C GLY A 57 -13.95 53.43 -8.86
N SER A 58 -13.92 53.25 -7.53
CA SER A 58 -15.10 53.39 -6.66
C SER A 58 -15.37 54.83 -6.16
N ILE A 59 -14.48 55.79 -6.41
CA ILE A 59 -14.60 57.16 -5.91
C ILE A 59 -15.46 57.98 -6.89
N PRO A 60 -16.61 58.55 -6.47
CA PRO A 60 -17.42 59.40 -7.34
C PRO A 60 -16.71 60.75 -7.60
N LEU A 61 -16.69 61.16 -8.87
CA LEU A 61 -16.26 62.48 -9.31
C LEU A 61 -17.45 63.21 -9.93
N ASN A 62 -17.66 64.48 -9.57
CA ASN A 62 -18.83 65.26 -10.01
C ASN A 62 -18.63 65.74 -11.45
N TYR A 63 -18.86 64.85 -12.41
CA TYR A 63 -18.78 65.17 -13.83
C TYR A 63 -19.82 66.23 -14.23
N GLN A 64 -19.32 67.43 -14.56
CA GLN A 64 -20.02 68.45 -15.31
C GLN A 64 -19.64 68.34 -16.79
N THR A 65 -20.55 68.66 -17.70
CA THR A 65 -20.32 68.59 -19.15
C THR A 65 -19.24 69.59 -19.58
N GLY A 66 -18.07 69.08 -19.97
CA GLY A 66 -16.91 69.90 -20.35
C GLY A 66 -15.62 69.09 -20.52
N GLY A 67 -15.49 68.01 -19.73
CA GLY A 67 -14.22 67.29 -19.56
C GLY A 67 -13.44 67.92 -18.40
N ASN A 68 -13.04 67.10 -17.42
CA ASN A 68 -12.53 67.59 -16.14
C ASN A 68 -11.11 67.06 -15.88
N CYS A 69 -10.34 67.78 -15.04
CA CYS A 69 -9.02 67.33 -14.64
C CYS A 69 -9.08 66.54 -13.33
N PHE A 70 -8.35 65.43 -13.26
CA PHE A 70 -8.12 64.71 -12.02
C PHE A 70 -6.71 64.94 -11.48
N LEU A 71 -6.58 64.83 -10.16
CA LEU A 71 -5.36 64.46 -9.45
C LEU A 71 -5.77 63.34 -8.49
N TYR A 72 -5.07 62.21 -8.54
CA TYR A 72 -5.29 61.13 -7.58
C TYR A 72 -3.97 60.66 -6.97
N LYS A 73 -4.08 59.96 -5.84
CA LYS A 73 -2.98 59.31 -5.13
C LYS A 73 -3.30 57.82 -4.90
N SER A 74 -2.36 56.93 -5.18
CA SER A 74 -2.39 55.52 -4.74
C SER A 74 -1.09 55.10 -4.05
N ASP A 75 -1.11 53.94 -3.39
CA ASP A 75 0.12 53.24 -3.00
C ASP A 75 0.77 52.53 -4.22
N ALA A 76 1.95 51.93 -4.01
CA ALA A 76 2.67 51.19 -5.05
C ALA A 76 1.94 49.93 -5.54
N ALA A 77 1.06 49.34 -4.72
CA ALA A 77 0.21 48.21 -5.08
C ALA A 77 -1.06 48.64 -5.85
N GLY A 78 -1.21 49.93 -6.13
CA GLY A 78 -2.29 50.48 -6.93
C GLY A 78 -3.55 50.86 -6.13
N ASN A 79 -3.58 50.67 -4.81
CA ASN A 79 -4.77 50.99 -4.01
C ASN A 79 -4.94 52.51 -3.93
N VAL A 80 -6.06 53.02 -4.47
CA VAL A 80 -6.36 54.46 -4.48
C VAL A 80 -6.58 54.95 -3.05
N LEU A 81 -5.69 55.82 -2.58
CA LEU A 81 -5.74 56.45 -1.26
C LEU A 81 -6.74 57.62 -1.26
N TRP A 82 -6.77 58.39 -2.35
CA TRP A 82 -7.81 59.39 -2.64
C TRP A 82 -7.76 59.83 -4.11
N ALA A 83 -8.87 60.34 -4.63
CA ALA A 83 -8.96 61.04 -5.92
C ALA A 83 -9.68 62.37 -5.72
N LYS A 84 -9.24 63.41 -6.42
CA LYS A 84 -9.80 64.78 -6.35
C LYS A 84 -9.89 65.40 -7.75
N GLN A 85 -10.99 66.11 -7.97
CA GLN A 85 -11.28 66.84 -9.21
C GLN A 85 -10.79 68.28 -9.08
N TYR A 86 -10.05 68.75 -10.09
CA TYR A 86 -9.56 70.12 -10.20
C TYR A 86 -9.96 70.72 -11.54
N ALA A 87 -9.83 72.04 -11.62
CA ALA A 87 -10.08 72.80 -12.83
C ALA A 87 -11.48 72.57 -13.43
N GLN A 88 -12.51 72.77 -12.60
CA GLN A 88 -13.90 72.76 -13.02
C GLN A 88 -14.24 74.02 -13.83
N THR A 89 -15.01 73.86 -14.91
CA THR A 89 -15.50 74.97 -15.77
C THR A 89 -16.92 74.69 -16.25
N SER A 90 -17.68 75.74 -16.58
CA SER A 90 -19.09 75.68 -16.99
C SER A 90 -19.35 75.48 -18.50
N SER A 91 -18.30 75.24 -19.30
CA SER A 91 -18.39 75.12 -20.77
C SER A 91 -17.47 74.00 -21.29
N LEU A 92 -17.05 74.06 -22.57
CA LEU A 92 -16.08 73.16 -23.22
C LEU A 92 -14.73 73.86 -23.53
N PRO A 93 -13.95 74.34 -22.54
CA PRO A 93 -12.68 75.00 -22.78
C PRO A 93 -11.50 74.03 -22.57
N ILE A 94 -10.28 74.44 -22.93
CA ILE A 94 -9.06 73.63 -22.76
C ILE A 94 -8.57 73.77 -21.31
N ASN A 95 -9.00 72.85 -20.45
CA ASN A 95 -8.38 72.61 -19.14
C ASN A 95 -7.57 71.32 -19.18
N VAL A 96 -6.33 71.39 -18.70
CA VAL A 96 -5.45 70.23 -18.60
C VAL A 96 -4.52 70.45 -17.41
N VAL A 97 -4.53 69.55 -16.42
CA VAL A 97 -3.37 69.36 -15.56
C VAL A 97 -2.40 68.47 -16.34
N THR A 98 -1.23 68.99 -16.70
CA THR A 98 -0.25 68.29 -17.55
C THR A 98 0.92 67.70 -16.77
N ASP A 99 1.17 68.19 -15.55
CA ASP A 99 2.31 67.76 -14.74
C ASP A 99 1.95 67.81 -13.24
N VAL A 100 2.57 66.92 -12.46
CA VAL A 100 2.43 66.78 -11.01
C VAL A 100 3.78 66.45 -10.41
N GLN A 101 4.17 67.13 -9.34
CA GLN A 101 5.44 66.92 -8.64
C GLN A 101 5.21 67.00 -7.12
N THR A 102 6.13 66.51 -6.29
CA THR A 102 6.10 66.72 -4.83
C THR A 102 7.40 67.32 -4.30
N ASP A 103 7.32 68.03 -3.17
CA ASP A 103 8.51 68.37 -2.38
C ASP A 103 8.77 67.32 -1.27
N VAL A 104 9.97 67.34 -0.68
CA VAL A 104 10.38 66.41 0.40
C VAL A 104 9.55 66.51 1.68
N ALA A 105 8.73 67.56 1.83
CA ALA A 105 7.76 67.69 2.91
C ALA A 105 6.39 67.09 2.56
N GLY A 106 6.25 66.46 1.39
CA GLY A 106 5.04 65.80 0.91
C GLY A 106 3.98 66.76 0.38
N ASN A 107 4.29 68.04 0.16
CA ASN A 107 3.37 68.92 -0.56
C ASN A 107 3.33 68.53 -2.04
N ILE A 108 2.17 68.69 -2.65
CA ILE A 108 1.93 68.37 -4.05
C ILE A 108 1.87 69.67 -4.85
N TYR A 109 2.46 69.67 -6.02
CA TYR A 109 2.35 70.75 -6.99
C TYR A 109 1.68 70.19 -8.24
N ILE A 110 0.68 70.89 -8.76
CA ILE A 110 0.07 70.58 -10.06
C ILE A 110 0.17 71.80 -10.98
N TYR A 111 0.52 71.52 -12.23
CA TYR A 111 0.76 72.49 -13.28
C TYR A 111 -0.14 72.20 -14.48
N GLY A 112 -0.55 73.24 -15.20
CA GLY A 112 -1.31 73.03 -16.41
C GLY A 112 -1.80 74.29 -17.11
N LEU A 113 -2.68 74.07 -18.09
CA LEU A 113 -3.37 75.13 -18.83
C LEU A 113 -4.84 75.17 -18.43
N PHE A 114 -5.41 76.37 -18.40
CA PHE A 114 -6.84 76.59 -18.23
C PHE A 114 -7.35 77.68 -19.16
N SER A 115 -8.66 77.71 -19.34
CA SER A 115 -9.33 78.75 -20.11
C SER A 115 -10.66 79.14 -19.46
N GLU A 116 -11.21 80.30 -19.84
CA GLU A 116 -12.33 80.97 -19.15
C GLU A 116 -12.06 81.28 -17.66
N THR A 117 -12.53 80.44 -16.73
CA THR A 117 -12.36 80.65 -15.27
C THR A 117 -12.37 79.31 -14.56
N VAL A 118 -11.38 79.11 -13.68
CA VAL A 118 -11.01 77.82 -13.10
C VAL A 118 -10.98 77.89 -11.57
N GLU A 119 -11.46 76.85 -10.88
CA GLU A 119 -11.55 76.82 -9.42
C GLU A 119 -10.59 75.80 -8.77
N PHE A 120 -9.91 76.26 -7.71
CA PHE A 120 -9.01 75.50 -6.84
C PHE A 120 -9.39 75.72 -5.38
N GLY A 121 -10.34 74.93 -4.86
CA GLY A 121 -10.87 75.13 -3.51
C GLY A 121 -11.61 76.47 -3.41
N SER A 122 -11.13 77.37 -2.55
CA SER A 122 -11.66 78.75 -2.44
C SER A 122 -10.92 79.77 -3.32
N THR A 123 -10.01 79.34 -4.20
CA THR A 123 -9.27 80.21 -5.11
C THR A 123 -9.81 80.08 -6.54
N THR A 124 -10.41 81.16 -7.05
CA THR A 124 -10.85 81.27 -8.44
C THR A 124 -9.79 82.02 -9.26
N LEU A 125 -9.38 81.47 -10.41
CA LEU A 125 -8.49 82.13 -11.37
C LEU A 125 -9.23 82.33 -12.70
N THR A 126 -9.19 83.53 -13.27
CA THR A 126 -9.81 83.84 -14.58
C THR A 126 -8.74 84.03 -15.64
N SER A 127 -8.92 83.43 -16.81
CA SER A 127 -8.00 83.54 -17.96
C SER A 127 -7.90 84.99 -18.43
N SER A 128 -6.72 85.38 -18.90
CA SER A 128 -6.42 86.70 -19.43
C SER A 128 -6.57 86.75 -20.95
N GLY A 129 -6.41 85.60 -21.60
CA GLY A 129 -6.48 85.40 -23.05
C GLY A 129 -7.19 84.10 -23.41
N ALA A 130 -6.74 83.46 -24.48
CA ALA A 130 -7.33 82.22 -24.99
C ALA A 130 -7.10 81.05 -24.01
N THR A 131 -5.87 80.90 -23.52
CA THR A 131 -5.47 79.94 -22.47
C THR A 131 -4.34 80.55 -21.63
N ASP A 132 -4.51 80.55 -20.30
CA ASP A 132 -3.49 80.96 -19.33
C ASP A 132 -2.86 79.70 -18.66
N LEU A 133 -1.66 79.85 -18.10
CA LEU A 133 -0.95 78.83 -17.33
C LEU A 133 -1.33 78.92 -15.84
N PHE A 134 -1.58 77.78 -15.17
CA PHE A 134 -1.74 77.73 -13.71
C PHE A 134 -0.65 76.91 -13.02
N LEU A 135 -0.39 77.28 -11.76
CA LEU A 135 0.38 76.49 -10.79
C LEU A 135 -0.40 76.47 -9.48
N CYS A 136 -0.63 75.29 -8.92
CA CYS A 136 -1.33 75.09 -7.66
C CYS A 136 -0.50 74.22 -6.71
N LYS A 137 -0.30 74.67 -5.47
CA LYS A 137 0.33 73.90 -4.38
C LYS A 137 -0.75 73.40 -3.43
N LEU A 138 -0.64 72.13 -3.04
CA LEU A 138 -1.53 71.42 -2.14
C LEU A 138 -0.75 70.74 -1.00
N ASP A 139 -1.42 70.44 0.11
CA ASP A 139 -0.87 69.57 1.15
C ASP A 139 -0.78 68.09 0.71
N SER A 140 -0.21 67.23 1.55
CA SER A 140 -0.07 65.78 1.29
C SER A 140 -1.39 65.01 1.18
N ASN A 141 -2.50 65.63 1.59
CA ASN A 141 -3.87 65.12 1.46
C ASN A 141 -4.56 65.70 0.22
N GLY A 142 -3.89 66.51 -0.58
CA GLY A 142 -4.44 67.22 -1.73
C GLY A 142 -5.40 68.35 -1.35
N ASN A 143 -5.18 69.09 -0.27
CA ASN A 143 -5.94 70.30 0.05
C ASN A 143 -5.20 71.53 -0.48
N VAL A 144 -5.87 72.41 -1.22
CA VAL A 144 -5.23 73.58 -1.86
C VAL A 144 -4.67 74.54 -0.80
N ILE A 145 -3.37 74.84 -0.91
CA ILE A 145 -2.66 75.84 -0.09
C ILE A 145 -2.66 77.19 -0.82
N TRP A 146 -2.33 77.19 -2.11
CA TRP A 146 -2.47 78.35 -3.01
C TRP A 146 -2.56 77.92 -4.47
N ALA A 147 -3.26 78.71 -5.29
CA ALA A 147 -3.22 78.61 -6.75
C ALA A 147 -2.90 79.98 -7.35
N LYS A 148 -2.09 80.01 -8.42
CA LYS A 148 -1.66 81.24 -9.11
C LYS A 148 -1.67 81.01 -10.63
N LYS A 149 -2.00 82.07 -11.38
CA LYS A 149 -1.93 82.08 -12.85
C LYS A 149 -0.73 82.88 -13.35
N TYR A 150 -0.28 82.56 -14.55
CA TYR A 150 0.75 83.28 -15.30
C TYR A 150 0.30 83.31 -16.77
N GLY A 151 0.35 84.48 -17.42
CA GLY A 151 -0.19 84.67 -18.77
C GLY A 151 -0.83 86.04 -18.99
N ASN A 152 -1.32 86.28 -20.21
CA ASN A 152 -2.02 87.49 -20.63
C ASN A 152 -2.92 87.22 -21.85
N SER A 153 -3.26 88.24 -22.64
CA SER A 153 -4.27 88.18 -23.72
C SER A 153 -3.86 87.38 -24.98
N GLY A 154 -3.06 86.32 -24.83
CA GLY A 154 -2.49 85.53 -25.93
C GLY A 154 -2.92 84.06 -25.95
N TYR A 155 -2.13 83.28 -26.68
CA TYR A 155 -2.06 81.82 -26.59
C TYR A 155 -0.77 81.45 -25.84
N ASP A 156 -0.88 81.14 -24.55
CA ASP A 156 0.25 80.68 -23.73
C ASP A 156 0.23 79.13 -23.69
N ILE A 157 0.83 78.49 -24.69
CA ILE A 157 0.60 77.06 -25.02
C ILE A 157 1.66 76.12 -24.43
N GLY A 158 1.43 75.60 -23.23
CA GLY A 158 2.16 74.44 -22.70
C GLY A 158 1.66 73.10 -23.26
N TYR A 159 2.22 72.62 -24.39
CA TYR A 159 2.14 71.18 -24.74
C TYR A 159 3.29 70.46 -24.03
N ASN A 160 2.97 69.53 -23.13
CA ASN A 160 3.93 68.92 -22.19
C ASN A 160 4.79 69.98 -21.49
N GLY A 161 4.17 71.09 -21.04
CA GLY A 161 4.86 72.09 -20.23
C GLY A 161 5.26 71.45 -18.90
N ASN A 162 6.57 71.33 -18.67
CA ASN A 162 7.07 70.61 -17.50
C ASN A 162 7.20 71.52 -16.29
N MET A 163 7.16 70.87 -15.14
CA MET A 163 7.47 71.38 -13.83
C MET A 163 8.50 70.45 -13.19
N GLU A 164 9.52 71.02 -12.54
CA GLU A 164 10.44 70.26 -11.69
C GLU A 164 10.56 71.01 -10.35
N VAL A 165 10.71 70.30 -9.24
CA VAL A 165 10.71 70.86 -7.88
C VAL A 165 12.02 70.51 -7.18
N ASP A 166 12.72 71.51 -6.61
CA ASP A 166 13.92 71.26 -5.79
C ASP A 166 13.56 70.85 -4.34
N ASP A 167 14.49 70.24 -3.62
CA ASP A 167 14.31 69.76 -2.23
C ASP A 167 13.87 70.86 -1.23
N ASN A 168 13.99 72.13 -1.61
CA ASN A 168 13.57 73.27 -0.79
C ASN A 168 12.14 73.73 -1.14
N GLY A 169 11.42 72.98 -2.00
CA GLY A 169 10.08 73.29 -2.47
C GLY A 169 10.01 74.48 -3.43
N ASN A 170 11.11 74.83 -4.12
CA ASN A 170 11.04 75.78 -5.22
C ASN A 170 10.68 75.06 -6.51
N VAL A 171 9.76 75.66 -7.27
CA VAL A 171 9.23 75.16 -8.54
C VAL A 171 9.95 75.83 -9.69
N TYR A 172 10.37 75.03 -10.68
CA TYR A 172 10.98 75.50 -11.92
C TYR A 172 10.04 75.17 -13.08
N ILE A 173 9.80 76.16 -13.94
CA ILE A 173 8.87 76.05 -15.08
C ILE A 173 9.60 76.48 -16.36
N GLY A 174 9.32 75.76 -17.44
CA GLY A 174 9.76 76.09 -18.80
C GLY A 174 8.56 76.08 -19.74
N ALA A 175 8.11 77.27 -20.15
CA ALA A 175 6.95 77.44 -21.01
C ALA A 175 7.34 78.18 -22.31
N ARG A 176 6.40 78.24 -23.26
CA ARG A 176 6.49 79.07 -24.47
C ARG A 176 5.30 80.02 -24.58
N PHE A 177 5.46 81.10 -25.33
CA PHE A 177 4.43 82.11 -25.56
C PHE A 177 4.55 82.69 -26.98
N GLN A 178 3.43 83.03 -27.62
CA GLN A 178 3.41 83.47 -29.03
C GLN A 178 3.65 84.98 -29.23
N VAL A 179 3.08 85.82 -28.36
CA VAL A 179 3.04 87.29 -28.56
C VAL A 179 3.80 88.02 -27.46
N SER A 180 3.33 87.86 -26.22
CA SER A 180 3.96 88.38 -25.01
C SER A 180 3.51 87.55 -23.82
N ILE A 181 4.34 87.46 -22.78
CA ILE A 181 3.97 86.87 -21.48
C ILE A 181 4.25 87.86 -20.33
N THR A 182 3.33 88.00 -19.38
CA THR A 182 3.49 88.90 -18.22
C THR A 182 3.69 88.12 -16.93
N ILE A 183 4.87 88.29 -16.32
CA ILE A 183 5.28 87.62 -15.09
C ILE A 183 5.56 88.69 -14.02
N GLY A 184 4.73 88.71 -12.97
CA GLY A 184 4.76 89.80 -11.97
C GLY A 184 4.44 91.15 -12.62
N SER A 185 5.38 92.09 -12.57
CA SER A 185 5.28 93.42 -13.22
C SER A 185 5.99 93.49 -14.58
N THR A 186 6.56 92.39 -15.08
CA THR A 186 7.41 92.39 -16.29
C THR A 186 6.71 91.67 -17.43
N THR A 187 6.44 92.39 -18.52
CA THR A 187 5.97 91.83 -19.78
C THR A 187 7.14 91.56 -20.72
N TYR A 188 7.33 90.29 -21.08
CA TYR A 188 8.25 89.84 -22.11
C TYR A 188 7.52 89.78 -23.45
N ASN A 189 8.20 90.08 -24.55
CA ASN A 189 7.63 90.04 -25.90
C ASN A 189 8.35 89.00 -26.76
N SER A 190 7.63 88.43 -27.72
CA SER A 190 8.17 87.50 -28.70
C SER A 190 9.03 88.26 -29.73
N ALA A 191 10.10 87.63 -30.19
CA ALA A 191 10.94 88.06 -31.30
C ALA A 191 10.58 87.34 -32.62
N GLY A 192 9.65 86.38 -32.58
CA GLY A 192 9.34 85.46 -33.67
C GLY A 192 7.92 84.90 -33.58
N ALA A 193 7.77 83.60 -33.81
CA ALA A 193 6.49 82.91 -33.77
C ALA A 193 6.14 82.38 -32.37
N GLU A 194 7.08 81.67 -31.73
CA GLU A 194 6.95 81.16 -30.36
C GLU A 194 8.30 81.25 -29.67
N ASP A 195 8.31 81.83 -28.47
CA ASP A 195 9.50 82.11 -27.68
C ASP A 195 9.43 81.49 -26.28
N LEU A 196 10.60 81.28 -25.67
CA LEU A 196 10.77 80.57 -24.40
C LEU A 196 10.74 81.50 -23.18
N ILE A 197 10.09 81.06 -22.10
CA ILE A 197 10.13 81.70 -20.79
C ILE A 197 10.44 80.67 -19.71
N PHE A 198 11.60 80.80 -19.07
CA PHE A 198 12.03 79.94 -17.96
C PHE A 198 11.91 80.70 -16.64
N MET A 199 11.42 80.03 -15.59
CA MET A 199 11.12 80.66 -14.30
C MET A 199 11.55 79.78 -13.12
N LYS A 200 11.98 80.42 -12.02
CA LYS A 200 12.03 79.81 -10.67
C LYS A 200 11.03 80.52 -9.76
N ILE A 201 10.25 79.75 -9.02
CA ILE A 201 9.18 80.19 -8.11
C ILE A 201 9.43 79.55 -6.75
N ASN A 202 9.34 80.29 -5.64
CA ASN A 202 9.55 79.73 -4.31
C ASN A 202 8.31 79.02 -3.74
N THR A 203 8.45 78.35 -2.59
CA THR A 203 7.38 77.57 -1.93
C THR A 203 6.12 78.39 -1.54
N ALA A 204 6.23 79.73 -1.46
CA ALA A 204 5.11 80.67 -1.30
C ALA A 204 4.46 81.10 -2.63
N GLY A 205 4.87 80.49 -3.74
CA GLY A 205 4.43 80.77 -5.09
C GLY A 205 4.94 82.12 -5.63
N ASN A 206 6.02 82.69 -5.09
CA ASN A 206 6.53 83.98 -5.56
C ASN A 206 7.70 83.76 -6.54
N VAL A 207 7.65 84.43 -7.69
CA VAL A 207 8.70 84.34 -8.71
C VAL A 207 10.02 84.89 -8.15
N VAL A 208 11.05 84.05 -8.17
CA VAL A 208 12.42 84.39 -7.77
C VAL A 208 13.18 84.99 -8.95
N TRP A 209 13.02 84.40 -10.13
CA TRP A 209 13.49 84.95 -11.40
C TRP A 209 12.66 84.44 -12.58
N SER A 210 12.66 85.21 -13.66
CA SER A 210 12.10 84.86 -14.97
C SER A 210 13.03 85.32 -16.08
N LYS A 211 13.31 84.46 -17.06
CA LYS A 211 14.33 84.65 -18.11
C LYS A 211 13.72 84.26 -19.46
N LYS A 212 13.69 85.21 -20.40
CA LYS A 212 13.19 85.00 -21.76
C LYS A 212 14.33 84.58 -22.68
N PHE A 213 14.09 83.54 -23.48
CA PHE A 213 14.95 83.11 -24.58
C PHE A 213 14.10 82.99 -25.86
N GLY A 214 14.72 82.59 -26.98
CA GLY A 214 14.03 82.45 -28.26
C GLY A 214 14.42 83.52 -29.30
N GLY A 215 14.13 83.25 -30.58
CA GLY A 215 14.56 84.04 -31.74
C GLY A 215 13.42 84.46 -32.70
N ILE A 216 13.71 84.46 -34.01
CA ILE A 216 12.68 84.70 -35.06
C ILE A 216 11.90 83.43 -35.45
N GLY A 217 12.25 82.30 -34.84
CA GLY A 217 11.72 80.98 -35.15
C GLY A 217 10.48 80.62 -34.34
N LYS A 218 10.32 79.31 -34.15
CA LYS A 218 9.39 78.69 -33.22
C LYS A 218 10.25 77.83 -32.30
N ASP A 219 10.31 78.22 -31.04
CA ASP A 219 11.22 77.64 -30.06
C ASP A 219 10.38 77.07 -28.89
N GLU A 220 10.59 75.79 -28.54
CA GLU A 220 9.72 75.02 -27.64
C GLU A 220 10.52 74.37 -26.50
N ASN A 221 9.92 74.30 -25.30
CA ASN A 221 10.46 73.56 -24.16
C ASN A 221 9.66 72.27 -23.94
N HIS A 222 10.35 71.15 -23.67
CA HIS A 222 9.71 69.83 -23.51
C HIS A 222 10.26 68.99 -22.35
N GLY A 223 11.36 69.39 -21.71
CA GLY A 223 11.88 68.73 -20.52
C GLY A 223 12.70 69.67 -19.63
N ILE A 224 12.67 69.43 -18.31
CA ILE A 224 13.42 70.15 -17.27
C ILE A 224 14.06 69.14 -16.33
N ALA A 225 15.24 69.46 -15.80
CA ALA A 225 15.83 68.79 -14.64
C ALA A 225 16.59 69.82 -13.76
N ILE A 226 16.84 69.52 -12.49
CA ILE A 226 17.54 70.39 -11.54
C ILE A 226 18.65 69.58 -10.84
N ASP A 227 19.86 70.12 -10.69
CA ASP A 227 20.90 69.50 -9.84
C ASP A 227 20.84 70.00 -8.39
N ALA A 228 21.44 69.25 -7.45
CA ALA A 228 21.44 69.58 -6.02
C ALA A 228 22.13 70.92 -5.66
N SER A 229 22.79 71.59 -6.62
CA SER A 229 23.30 72.96 -6.45
C SER A 229 22.28 74.03 -6.88
N GLY A 230 21.10 73.63 -7.33
CA GLY A 230 20.02 74.51 -7.79
C GLY A 230 20.18 75.01 -9.23
N ASN A 231 21.11 74.44 -10.01
CA ASN A 231 21.19 74.73 -11.44
C ASN A 231 20.06 74.00 -12.17
N SER A 232 19.34 74.67 -13.06
CA SER A 232 18.30 74.04 -13.88
C SER A 232 18.75 73.83 -15.32
N TYR A 233 18.31 72.73 -15.90
CA TYR A 233 18.65 72.26 -17.23
C TYR A 233 17.36 72.13 -18.05
N TYR A 234 17.37 72.62 -19.29
CA TYR A 234 16.20 72.65 -20.17
C TYR A 234 16.54 72.00 -21.52
N VAL A 235 15.58 71.27 -22.08
CA VAL A 235 15.70 70.61 -23.38
C VAL A 235 14.45 70.87 -24.23
N GLY A 236 14.63 70.96 -25.55
CA GLY A 236 13.55 71.31 -26.46
C GLY A 236 13.98 71.45 -27.92
N SER A 237 13.16 72.14 -28.71
CA SER A 237 13.40 72.43 -30.13
C SER A 237 13.61 73.93 -30.36
N PHE A 238 14.34 74.30 -31.41
CA PHE A 238 14.39 75.69 -31.88
C PHE A 238 14.54 75.77 -33.40
N ALA A 239 14.10 76.87 -33.99
CA ALA A 239 14.16 77.11 -35.43
C ALA A 239 14.89 78.43 -35.78
N ASN A 240 15.46 78.52 -36.98
CA ASN A 240 16.33 79.62 -37.42
C ASN A 240 17.55 79.83 -36.50
N THR A 241 17.51 80.79 -35.58
CA THR A 241 18.59 81.07 -34.62
C THR A 241 18.01 81.57 -33.31
N VAL A 242 18.38 80.91 -32.21
CA VAL A 242 18.01 81.23 -30.84
C VAL A 242 19.21 81.80 -30.07
N ALA A 243 18.95 82.70 -29.12
CA ALA A 243 19.96 83.26 -28.24
C ALA A 243 19.73 82.85 -26.78
N PHE A 244 20.72 82.17 -26.20
CA PHE A 244 20.82 81.84 -24.78
C PHE A 244 21.90 82.70 -24.14
N GLY A 245 21.52 83.90 -23.69
CA GLY A 245 22.48 84.89 -23.17
C GLY A 245 23.44 85.34 -24.27
N SER A 246 24.74 85.15 -24.06
CA SER A 246 25.79 85.43 -25.07
C SER A 246 26.01 84.28 -26.07
N THR A 247 25.34 83.14 -25.92
CA THR A 247 25.49 81.98 -26.81
C THR A 247 24.35 81.94 -27.83
N SER A 248 24.67 82.10 -29.12
CA SER A 248 23.71 81.91 -30.21
C SER A 248 23.83 80.50 -30.79
N LEU A 249 22.70 79.85 -31.05
CA LEU A 249 22.60 78.55 -31.70
C LEU A 249 21.76 78.71 -32.97
N THR A 250 22.27 78.28 -34.13
CA THR A 250 21.58 78.31 -35.43
C THR A 250 21.21 76.89 -35.85
N ALA A 251 19.97 76.65 -36.26
CA ALA A 251 19.47 75.32 -36.62
C ALA A 251 20.14 74.79 -37.90
N THR A 252 20.24 73.47 -38.06
CA THR A 252 20.92 72.84 -39.20
C THR A 252 19.94 72.45 -40.30
N GLY A 253 18.79 71.90 -39.92
CA GLY A 253 17.65 71.62 -40.78
C GLY A 253 16.49 72.58 -40.50
N SER A 254 15.26 72.06 -40.43
CA SER A 254 14.07 72.87 -40.08
C SER A 254 14.03 73.24 -38.59
N SER A 255 14.59 72.38 -37.74
CA SER A 255 14.75 72.61 -36.30
C SER A 255 15.90 71.74 -35.77
N ASP A 256 16.56 72.21 -34.70
CA ASP A 256 17.56 71.45 -33.96
C ASP A 256 17.13 71.28 -32.50
N PHE A 257 17.63 70.24 -31.83
CA PHE A 257 17.62 70.16 -30.36
C PHE A 257 18.38 71.36 -29.78
N TYR A 258 17.91 71.95 -28.69
CA TYR A 258 18.78 72.65 -27.74
C TYR A 258 18.88 71.89 -26.41
N ILE A 259 19.98 72.10 -25.70
CA ILE A 259 20.17 71.76 -24.28
C ILE A 259 20.84 72.98 -23.64
N VAL A 260 20.29 73.52 -22.55
CA VAL A 260 20.84 74.69 -21.85
C VAL A 260 20.85 74.50 -20.34
N LYS A 261 21.98 74.81 -19.71
CA LYS A 261 22.15 74.83 -18.25
C LYS A 261 22.15 76.28 -17.76
N LEU A 262 21.27 76.59 -16.81
CA LEU A 262 21.23 77.85 -16.07
C LEU A 262 21.73 77.66 -14.63
N GLY A 263 22.41 78.67 -14.09
CA GLY A 263 22.73 78.74 -12.66
C GLY A 263 21.52 79.07 -11.79
N PRO A 264 21.66 79.05 -10.44
CA PRO A 264 20.53 79.24 -9.51
C PRO A 264 19.84 80.62 -9.61
N THR A 265 20.50 81.60 -10.22
CA THR A 265 20.02 82.95 -10.56
C THR A 265 19.38 83.07 -11.95
N GLY A 266 19.29 81.95 -12.69
CA GLY A 266 18.80 81.87 -14.06
C GLY A 266 19.78 82.43 -15.11
N ASP A 267 21.08 82.50 -14.79
CA ASP A 267 22.12 82.96 -15.72
C ASP A 267 22.72 81.78 -16.49
N VAL A 268 22.98 81.95 -17.80
CA VAL A 268 23.39 80.85 -18.68
C VAL A 268 24.82 80.40 -18.36
N ILE A 269 24.98 79.12 -18.00
CA ILE A 269 26.29 78.48 -17.78
C ILE A 269 26.81 77.92 -19.11
N TRP A 270 25.97 77.17 -19.84
CA TRP A 270 26.24 76.73 -21.21
C TRP A 270 24.96 76.47 -21.98
N ALA A 271 25.00 76.63 -23.30
CA ALA A 271 23.95 76.20 -24.23
C ALA A 271 24.59 75.45 -25.40
N LYS A 272 23.96 74.34 -25.82
CA LYS A 272 24.45 73.40 -26.83
C LYS A 272 23.30 72.93 -27.71
N LYS A 273 23.60 72.43 -28.91
CA LYS A 273 22.60 71.86 -29.85
C LYS A 273 23.02 70.49 -30.38
N MET A 274 22.04 69.65 -30.73
CA MET A 274 22.26 68.51 -31.62
C MET A 274 21.83 68.89 -33.04
N ASN A 275 22.68 68.62 -34.02
CA ASN A 275 22.51 69.09 -35.40
C ASN A 275 21.68 68.07 -36.17
N SER A 276 20.44 68.39 -36.53
CA SER A 276 19.57 67.54 -37.36
C SER A 276 19.57 68.02 -38.81
N THR A 277 19.73 67.14 -39.79
CA THR A 277 19.56 67.53 -41.20
C THR A 277 18.10 67.73 -41.61
N GLY A 278 17.15 67.33 -40.76
CA GLY A 278 15.70 67.52 -40.96
C GLY A 278 15.09 68.29 -39.79
N SER A 279 14.04 67.72 -39.17
CA SER A 279 13.54 68.18 -37.88
C SER A 279 14.35 67.56 -36.73
N GLY A 280 14.46 68.25 -35.60
CA GLY A 280 15.04 67.74 -34.37
C GLY A 280 14.36 68.36 -33.16
N THR A 281 13.78 67.52 -32.29
CA THR A 281 13.00 67.97 -31.13
C THR A 281 13.47 67.22 -29.88
N GLY A 282 14.08 67.95 -28.95
CA GLY A 282 14.38 67.43 -27.63
C GLY A 282 13.11 67.24 -26.81
N ILE A 283 13.04 66.18 -26.00
CA ILE A 283 11.87 65.80 -25.22
C ILE A 283 12.27 65.60 -23.76
N GLY A 284 12.97 64.50 -23.43
CA GLY A 284 13.34 64.18 -22.06
C GLY A 284 14.69 64.74 -21.65
N ILE A 285 14.82 65.14 -20.38
CA ILE A 285 16.09 65.35 -19.69
C ILE A 285 15.97 64.88 -18.25
N LYS A 286 16.95 64.10 -17.77
CA LYS A 286 17.11 63.72 -16.36
C LYS A 286 18.58 63.65 -15.99
N LEU A 287 18.85 63.73 -14.69
CA LEU A 287 20.17 63.79 -14.07
C LEU A 287 20.34 62.61 -13.12
N THR A 288 21.58 62.18 -12.90
CA THR A 288 21.97 61.39 -11.73
C THR A 288 22.66 62.29 -10.70
N ASP A 289 22.78 61.83 -9.45
CA ASP A 289 23.33 62.60 -8.32
C ASP A 289 24.76 63.13 -8.53
N ASP A 290 25.55 62.48 -9.39
CA ASP A 290 26.89 62.90 -9.82
C ASP A 290 26.87 64.01 -10.90
N GLY A 291 25.69 64.46 -11.32
CA GLY A 291 25.47 65.53 -12.29
C GLY A 291 25.64 65.11 -13.76
N ILE A 292 25.79 63.82 -14.04
CA ILE A 292 25.73 63.27 -15.40
C ILE A 292 24.34 63.49 -16.00
N VAL A 293 24.30 63.89 -17.27
CA VAL A 293 23.06 64.29 -17.95
C VAL A 293 22.63 63.22 -18.94
N TYR A 294 21.37 62.81 -18.88
CA TYR A 294 20.71 62.04 -19.93
C TYR A 294 19.67 62.90 -20.62
N VAL A 295 19.61 62.83 -21.95
CA VAL A 295 18.59 63.52 -22.76
C VAL A 295 18.02 62.60 -23.82
N SER A 296 16.79 62.85 -24.25
CA SER A 296 16.08 62.10 -25.28
C SER A 296 15.24 63.00 -26.19
N GLY A 297 14.70 62.42 -27.27
CA GLY A 297 13.76 63.10 -28.17
C GLY A 297 13.71 62.43 -29.54
N THR A 298 13.44 63.21 -30.59
CA THR A 298 13.20 62.71 -31.95
C THR A 298 13.96 63.49 -33.02
N PHE A 299 14.25 62.85 -34.16
CA PHE A 299 14.94 63.47 -35.29
C PHE A 299 14.55 62.88 -36.65
N MET A 300 14.84 63.61 -37.73
CA MET A 300 14.70 63.17 -39.12
C MET A 300 16.01 63.37 -39.89
N GLY A 301 16.38 62.42 -40.75
CA GLY A 301 17.62 62.48 -41.53
C GLY A 301 18.82 62.01 -40.71
N THR A 302 19.83 62.86 -40.49
CA THR A 302 20.99 62.55 -39.65
C THR A 302 21.09 63.52 -38.50
N LEU A 303 21.19 63.00 -37.27
CA LEU A 303 21.47 63.78 -36.07
C LEU A 303 22.95 63.62 -35.70
N SER A 304 23.65 64.73 -35.45
CA SER A 304 25.08 64.74 -35.08
C SER A 304 25.35 65.61 -33.86
N PHE A 305 26.06 65.05 -32.87
CA PHE A 305 26.36 65.71 -31.60
C PHE A 305 27.70 65.21 -31.02
N GLY A 306 28.60 66.13 -30.65
CA GLY A 306 29.89 65.80 -30.01
C GLY A 306 30.84 64.90 -30.81
N GLY A 307 30.68 64.80 -32.14
CA GLY A 307 31.44 63.88 -32.99
C GLY A 307 30.80 62.50 -33.19
N PHE A 308 29.69 62.22 -32.48
CA PHE A 308 28.82 61.07 -32.75
C PHE A 308 27.73 61.45 -33.75
N SER A 309 27.25 60.47 -34.52
CA SER A 309 26.15 60.65 -35.48
C SER A 309 25.25 59.42 -35.56
N VAL A 310 23.94 59.63 -35.70
CA VAL A 310 22.95 58.57 -35.99
C VAL A 310 22.04 59.02 -37.14
N SER A 311 21.57 58.08 -37.96
CA SER A 311 20.72 58.37 -39.12
C SER A 311 19.39 57.61 -39.05
N SER A 312 18.32 58.26 -39.52
CA SER A 312 17.00 57.68 -39.60
C SER A 312 16.88 56.68 -40.75
N SER A 313 15.93 55.75 -40.65
CA SER A 313 15.77 54.66 -41.63
C SER A 313 15.38 55.16 -43.04
N SER A 314 14.78 56.34 -43.14
CA SER A 314 14.69 57.17 -44.35
C SER A 314 14.69 58.65 -43.96
N SER A 315 14.92 59.56 -44.91
CA SER A 315 14.90 61.02 -44.65
C SER A 315 13.52 61.59 -44.26
N SER A 316 12.43 60.85 -44.55
CA SER A 316 11.06 61.20 -44.13
C SER A 316 10.61 60.46 -42.86
N ASN A 317 11.41 59.52 -42.35
CA ASN A 317 11.11 58.81 -41.11
C ASN A 317 11.55 59.67 -39.91
N ILE A 318 10.72 59.68 -38.87
CA ILE A 318 11.08 60.19 -37.54
C ILE A 318 11.58 59.01 -36.72
N ASP A 319 12.80 59.07 -36.21
CA ASP A 319 13.34 58.09 -35.26
C ASP A 319 13.60 58.76 -33.90
N ALA A 320 13.51 57.97 -32.82
CA ALA A 320 13.83 58.43 -31.48
C ALA A 320 15.34 58.33 -31.18
N VAL A 321 15.81 59.14 -30.24
CA VAL A 321 17.22 59.25 -29.87
C VAL A 321 17.37 59.49 -28.38
N PHE A 322 18.48 59.02 -27.83
CA PHE A 322 18.93 59.39 -26.49
C PHE A 322 20.46 59.51 -26.41
N SER A 323 20.94 60.31 -25.47
CA SER A 323 22.36 60.63 -25.30
C SER A 323 22.72 60.79 -23.83
N LYS A 324 23.95 60.43 -23.49
CA LYS A 324 24.57 60.66 -22.20
C LYS A 324 25.67 61.71 -22.34
N LEU A 325 25.70 62.66 -21.43
CA LEU A 325 26.65 63.77 -21.39
C LEU A 325 27.34 63.87 -20.03
N ASP A 326 28.54 64.46 -19.99
CA ASP A 326 29.16 64.89 -18.75
C ASP A 326 28.47 66.14 -18.13
N THR A 327 28.91 66.53 -16.94
CA THR A 327 28.43 67.73 -16.21
C THR A 327 28.62 69.06 -16.97
N ASN A 328 29.49 69.08 -17.99
CA ASN A 328 29.75 70.21 -18.87
C ASN A 328 28.96 70.11 -20.18
N GLY A 329 28.09 69.09 -20.36
CA GLY A 329 27.32 68.83 -21.56
C GLY A 329 28.16 68.29 -22.73
N ASN A 330 29.28 67.62 -22.49
CA ASN A 330 30.08 66.95 -23.52
C ASN A 330 29.58 65.52 -23.73
N VAL A 331 29.47 65.08 -24.98
CA VAL A 331 28.83 63.80 -25.33
C VAL A 331 29.72 62.62 -24.94
N LEU A 332 29.17 61.70 -24.15
CA LEU A 332 29.80 60.43 -23.82
C LEU A 332 29.33 59.32 -24.78
N TRP A 333 28.06 59.35 -25.18
CA TRP A 333 27.54 58.56 -26.30
C TRP A 333 26.21 59.12 -26.85
N LEU A 334 25.86 58.70 -28.07
CA LEU A 334 24.60 58.97 -28.76
C LEU A 334 24.02 57.63 -29.27
N LYS A 335 22.72 57.40 -29.11
CA LYS A 335 22.06 56.11 -29.40
C LYS A 335 20.69 56.34 -30.06
N LYS A 336 20.37 55.60 -31.12
CA LYS A 336 19.05 55.62 -31.78
C LYS A 336 18.13 54.56 -31.16
N VAL A 337 16.88 54.92 -30.90
CA VAL A 337 15.77 54.00 -30.68
C VAL A 337 14.84 54.15 -31.87
N GLY A 338 14.81 53.17 -32.77
CA GLY A 338 14.19 53.36 -34.07
C GLY A 338 13.24 52.25 -34.48
N SER A 339 12.51 52.52 -35.55
CA SER A 339 11.66 51.55 -36.22
C SER A 339 11.92 51.51 -37.74
N THR A 340 11.18 50.65 -38.44
CA THR A 340 11.15 50.63 -39.91
C THR A 340 10.35 51.79 -40.51
N VAL A 341 9.48 52.44 -39.73
CA VAL A 341 8.66 53.59 -40.18
C VAL A 341 8.91 54.78 -39.25
N ASN A 342 8.06 55.06 -38.26
CA ASN A 342 8.31 56.13 -37.30
C ASN A 342 8.47 55.56 -35.88
N ALA A 343 9.34 56.19 -35.08
CA ALA A 343 9.49 55.99 -33.65
C ALA A 343 9.60 57.37 -32.98
N TYR A 344 8.66 57.67 -32.10
CA TYR A 344 8.63 58.87 -31.29
C TYR A 344 9.20 58.55 -29.90
N ASN A 345 9.73 59.55 -29.20
CA ASN A 345 10.01 59.43 -27.77
C ASN A 345 9.16 60.47 -27.07
N SER A 346 8.41 60.03 -26.06
CA SER A 346 7.52 60.87 -25.28
C SER A 346 8.09 61.12 -23.89
N CYS A 347 8.88 60.18 -23.34
CA CYS A 347 9.46 60.32 -22.01
C CYS A 347 10.85 59.65 -21.83
N LEU A 348 11.56 60.06 -20.78
CA LEU A 348 12.84 59.54 -20.31
C LEU A 348 12.82 59.49 -18.77
N ALA A 349 13.24 58.36 -18.20
CA ALA A 349 13.51 58.21 -16.78
C ALA A 349 14.87 57.53 -16.54
N VAL A 350 15.43 57.73 -15.36
CA VAL A 350 16.61 56.99 -14.88
C VAL A 350 16.18 56.26 -13.60
N LYS A 351 16.55 54.99 -13.49
CA LYS A 351 16.24 54.14 -12.35
C LYS A 351 17.20 54.39 -11.17
N PRO A 352 16.80 54.04 -9.93
CA PRO A 352 17.72 53.87 -8.80
C PRO A 352 18.93 52.97 -9.07
N ASP A 353 18.79 51.92 -9.92
CA ASP A 353 19.92 51.07 -10.37
C ASP A 353 20.85 51.73 -11.44
N GLY A 354 20.49 52.92 -11.93
CA GLY A 354 21.22 53.70 -12.93
C GLY A 354 20.87 53.38 -14.39
N ASN A 355 20.03 52.37 -14.66
CA ASN A 355 19.54 52.10 -16.01
C ASN A 355 18.59 53.21 -16.49
N ILE A 356 18.52 53.37 -17.80
CA ILE A 356 17.75 54.39 -18.50
C ILE A 356 16.51 53.73 -19.09
N VAL A 357 15.33 54.27 -18.77
CA VAL A 357 14.05 53.83 -19.33
C VAL A 357 13.53 54.89 -20.31
N LEU A 358 13.10 54.43 -21.47
CA LEU A 358 12.51 55.26 -22.53
C LEU A 358 11.14 54.72 -22.92
N SER A 359 10.19 55.62 -23.16
CA SER A 359 8.88 55.29 -23.70
C SER A 359 8.41 56.31 -24.75
N GLY A 360 7.46 55.88 -25.57
CA GLY A 360 6.89 56.64 -26.67
C GLY A 360 6.12 55.72 -27.61
N GLU A 361 5.75 56.22 -28.79
CA GLU A 361 4.96 55.48 -29.77
C GLU A 361 5.79 55.08 -31.01
N PHE A 362 5.37 54.05 -31.73
CA PHE A 362 5.97 53.66 -33.00
C PHE A 362 4.96 53.09 -34.01
N THR A 363 5.32 53.18 -35.29
CA THR A 363 4.68 52.44 -36.40
C THR A 363 5.70 51.53 -37.08
N GLY A 364 5.23 50.44 -37.68
CA GLY A 364 6.09 49.45 -38.32
C GLY A 364 6.73 48.52 -37.30
N THR A 365 8.01 48.17 -37.45
CA THR A 365 8.71 47.23 -36.56
C THR A 365 9.85 47.91 -35.82
N SER A 366 9.91 47.74 -34.50
CA SER A 366 10.94 48.24 -33.59
C SER A 366 11.56 47.07 -32.80
N VAL A 367 12.46 47.37 -31.84
CA VAL A 367 12.99 46.38 -30.89
C VAL A 367 11.93 45.78 -29.96
N ALA A 368 10.74 46.39 -29.88
CA ALA A 368 9.61 45.89 -29.09
C ALA A 368 8.66 44.96 -29.89
N GLY A 369 8.91 44.75 -31.19
CA GLY A 369 8.03 44.02 -32.11
C GLY A 369 7.39 44.93 -33.16
N SER A 370 6.27 44.51 -33.75
CA SER A 370 5.54 45.28 -34.77
C SER A 370 4.29 45.96 -34.20
N SER A 371 3.99 47.18 -34.66
CA SER A 371 2.73 47.90 -34.39
C SER A 371 1.54 47.13 -34.98
N ALA A 372 0.38 47.17 -34.33
CA ALA A 372 -0.80 46.35 -34.66
C ALA A 372 -1.92 47.14 -35.37
N GLY A 373 -1.76 48.46 -35.51
CA GLY A 373 -2.62 49.28 -36.37
C GLY A 373 -1.95 50.60 -36.72
N SER A 374 -2.27 51.64 -35.95
CA SER A 374 -1.67 52.96 -36.04
C SER A 374 -0.37 53.00 -35.22
N PHE A 375 -0.23 54.03 -34.38
CA PHE A 375 0.78 54.12 -33.33
C PHE A 375 0.50 53.15 -32.20
N ASP A 376 1.51 52.37 -31.82
CA ASP A 376 1.51 51.50 -30.65
C ASP A 376 2.61 51.98 -29.69
N VAL A 377 2.43 51.77 -28.38
CA VAL A 377 3.38 52.19 -27.35
C VAL A 377 4.54 51.20 -27.22
N TYR A 378 5.76 51.71 -27.03
CA TYR A 378 6.90 50.93 -26.54
C TYR A 378 7.41 51.46 -25.20
N VAL A 379 8.03 50.56 -24.45
CA VAL A 379 8.89 50.86 -23.29
C VAL A 379 10.17 50.05 -23.47
N SER A 380 11.31 50.65 -23.15
CA SER A 380 12.62 50.03 -23.39
C SER A 380 13.65 50.48 -22.35
N GLU A 381 14.53 49.55 -21.96
CA GLU A 381 15.53 49.78 -20.91
C GLU A 381 16.96 49.59 -21.45
N TYR A 382 17.86 50.45 -20.98
CA TYR A 382 19.25 50.51 -21.40
C TYR A 382 20.19 50.70 -20.21
N THR A 383 21.37 50.09 -20.23
CA THR A 383 22.37 50.25 -19.16
C THR A 383 23.01 51.66 -19.17
N PRO A 384 23.72 52.09 -18.11
CA PRO A 384 24.52 53.33 -18.10
C PRO A 384 25.53 53.52 -19.26
N ALA A 385 25.84 52.46 -20.02
CA ALA A 385 26.68 52.47 -21.23
C ALA A 385 25.89 52.62 -22.55
N GLY A 386 24.56 52.71 -22.47
CA GLY A 386 23.66 52.73 -23.62
C GLY A 386 23.62 51.38 -24.34
N SER A 387 23.73 50.26 -23.61
CA SER A 387 23.49 48.91 -24.13
C SER A 387 22.05 48.51 -23.84
N PHE A 388 21.37 47.89 -24.80
CA PHE A 388 20.00 47.40 -24.66
C PHE A 388 19.86 46.31 -23.60
N VAL A 389 18.79 46.35 -22.81
CA VAL A 389 18.45 45.35 -21.78
C VAL A 389 17.20 44.57 -22.19
N TRP A 390 16.07 45.25 -22.44
CA TRP A 390 14.81 44.69 -22.93
C TRP A 390 13.93 45.78 -23.58
N ALA A 391 12.88 45.37 -24.28
CA ALA A 391 11.76 46.23 -24.67
C ALA A 391 10.43 45.48 -24.59
N LYS A 392 9.35 46.19 -24.25
CA LYS A 392 7.97 45.73 -24.26
C LYS A 392 7.12 46.66 -25.13
N LYS A 393 6.06 46.11 -25.72
CA LYS A 393 5.07 46.79 -26.54
C LYS A 393 3.71 46.72 -25.84
N PHE A 394 2.94 47.81 -25.89
CA PHE A 394 1.50 47.80 -25.65
C PHE A 394 0.79 48.41 -26.85
N GLY A 395 -0.29 47.79 -27.33
CA GLY A 395 -1.05 48.38 -28.42
C GLY A 395 -2.25 47.55 -28.86
N SER A 396 -3.14 48.24 -29.57
CA SER A 396 -4.42 47.81 -30.11
C SER A 396 -4.38 47.73 -31.64
N THR A 397 -5.53 47.65 -32.30
CA THR A 397 -5.65 47.95 -33.75
C THR A 397 -5.96 49.44 -34.02
N GLY A 398 -6.18 50.23 -32.97
CA GLY A 398 -6.42 51.66 -33.03
C GLY A 398 -5.12 52.45 -33.07
N GLY A 399 -5.08 53.55 -32.32
CA GLY A 399 -3.86 54.28 -31.98
C GLY A 399 -3.77 54.49 -30.47
N ASP A 400 -2.59 54.22 -29.94
CA ASP A 400 -2.27 54.25 -28.52
C ASP A 400 -1.05 55.15 -28.29
N LEU A 401 -1.13 55.99 -27.25
CA LEU A 401 -0.24 57.12 -27.03
C LEU A 401 0.37 57.05 -25.63
N ASN A 402 1.64 57.43 -25.51
CA ASN A 402 2.32 57.59 -24.24
C ASN A 402 2.47 59.08 -23.90
N ARG A 403 2.08 59.45 -22.67
CA ARG A 403 2.16 60.82 -22.17
C ARG A 403 3.15 60.99 -21.05
N SER A 404 3.25 59.99 -20.18
CA SER A 404 4.09 60.05 -18.99
C SER A 404 4.77 58.72 -18.68
N LEU A 405 5.90 58.84 -18.00
CA LEU A 405 6.78 57.77 -17.53
C LEU A 405 7.39 58.22 -16.20
N ALA A 406 7.28 57.38 -15.18
CA ALA A 406 7.99 57.57 -13.93
C ALA A 406 8.62 56.24 -13.46
N VAL A 407 9.54 56.32 -12.51
CA VAL A 407 10.15 55.14 -11.87
C VAL A 407 10.05 55.28 -10.36
N GLY A 408 9.70 54.20 -9.68
CA GLY A 408 9.64 54.15 -8.22
C GLY A 408 10.99 53.85 -7.55
N PRO A 409 11.09 54.06 -6.22
CA PRO A 409 12.29 53.72 -5.44
C PRO A 409 12.60 52.21 -5.42
N ASP A 410 11.66 51.38 -5.87
CA ASP A 410 11.71 49.94 -6.06
C ASP A 410 12.20 49.51 -7.47
N ASN A 411 12.59 50.46 -8.33
CA ASN A 411 12.88 50.27 -9.76
C ASN A 411 11.68 49.88 -10.64
N ALA A 412 10.45 49.90 -10.11
CA ALA A 412 9.25 49.67 -10.91
C ALA A 412 8.98 50.87 -11.83
N ILE A 413 8.45 50.58 -13.03
CA ILE A 413 8.24 51.55 -14.10
C ILE A 413 6.75 51.82 -14.23
N TYR A 414 6.36 53.09 -14.20
CA TYR A 414 4.97 53.54 -14.29
C TYR A 414 4.76 54.24 -15.62
N VAL A 415 3.82 53.75 -16.44
CA VAL A 415 3.61 54.22 -17.82
C VAL A 415 2.14 54.55 -18.02
N GLY A 416 1.86 55.75 -18.54
CA GLY A 416 0.50 56.22 -18.76
C GLY A 416 0.33 57.03 -20.04
N GLY A 417 -0.93 57.14 -20.47
CA GLY A 417 -1.32 57.83 -21.67
C GLY A 417 -2.78 57.59 -22.02
N SER A 418 -3.05 57.24 -23.29
CA SER A 418 -4.39 56.89 -23.78
C SER A 418 -4.35 55.79 -24.85
N PHE A 419 -5.41 55.00 -24.96
CA PHE A 419 -5.57 53.94 -25.96
C PHE A 419 -6.93 54.04 -26.67
N THR A 420 -7.10 53.32 -27.77
CA THR A 420 -8.38 53.18 -28.48
C THR A 420 -8.65 51.71 -28.85
N GLY A 421 -9.91 51.27 -28.88
CA GLY A 421 -10.26 49.85 -29.07
C GLY A 421 -9.90 48.96 -27.87
N THR A 422 -9.24 47.82 -28.13
CA THR A 422 -8.86 46.84 -27.09
C THR A 422 -7.35 46.65 -27.08
N VAL A 423 -6.74 46.75 -25.90
CA VAL A 423 -5.29 46.64 -25.67
C VAL A 423 -5.00 45.65 -24.55
N SER A 424 -3.95 44.84 -24.72
CA SER A 424 -3.47 43.92 -23.68
C SER A 424 -2.12 44.36 -23.10
N PHE A 425 -2.01 44.21 -21.80
CA PHE A 425 -0.85 44.47 -20.95
C PHE A 425 -0.58 43.16 -20.20
N ASP A 426 0.14 42.25 -20.84
CA ASP A 426 0.38 40.88 -20.37
C ASP A 426 -0.94 40.13 -20.09
N SER A 427 -1.24 39.79 -18.83
CA SER A 427 -2.48 39.11 -18.43
C SER A 427 -3.70 40.05 -18.33
N TYR A 428 -3.49 41.37 -18.33
CA TYR A 428 -4.55 42.38 -18.26
C TYR A 428 -5.01 42.77 -19.67
N THR A 429 -6.32 42.96 -19.85
CA THR A 429 -6.90 43.47 -21.10
C THR A 429 -7.87 44.61 -20.79
N LEU A 430 -7.65 45.77 -21.41
CA LEU A 430 -8.55 46.92 -21.34
C LEU A 430 -9.35 47.03 -22.65
N THR A 431 -10.56 47.57 -22.58
CA THR A 431 -11.40 47.85 -23.76
C THR A 431 -12.09 49.18 -23.61
N GLU A 432 -11.95 50.03 -24.62
CA GLU A 432 -12.46 51.39 -24.70
C GLU A 432 -13.99 51.43 -24.55
N THR A 433 -14.48 52.20 -23.58
CA THR A 433 -15.92 52.44 -23.37
C THR A 433 -16.39 53.82 -23.86
N SER A 434 -15.44 54.74 -24.12
CA SER A 434 -15.65 56.11 -24.59
C SER A 434 -14.40 56.65 -25.30
N ASN A 435 -14.60 57.56 -26.27
CA ASN A 435 -13.57 58.04 -27.20
C ASN A 435 -12.28 58.55 -26.51
N ASP A 436 -11.16 57.87 -26.78
CA ASP A 436 -9.89 57.94 -26.05
C ASP A 436 -10.07 57.55 -24.58
N GLU A 437 -9.42 56.48 -24.11
CA GLU A 437 -9.44 56.12 -22.68
C GLU A 437 -8.03 55.97 -22.10
N ALA A 438 -7.84 56.37 -20.83
CA ALA A 438 -6.51 56.32 -20.23
C ALA A 438 -6.17 54.92 -19.76
N TYR A 439 -4.89 54.57 -19.90
CA TYR A 439 -4.26 53.50 -19.16
C TYR A 439 -3.24 54.09 -18.17
N LEU A 440 -3.05 53.41 -17.05
CA LEU A 440 -1.84 53.46 -16.23
C LEU A 440 -1.44 52.02 -15.90
N VAL A 441 -0.20 51.65 -16.21
CA VAL A 441 0.39 50.35 -15.85
C VAL A 441 1.60 50.55 -14.95
N ARG A 442 1.71 49.72 -13.90
CA ARG A 442 2.98 49.46 -13.21
C ARG A 442 3.61 48.21 -13.81
N LEU A 443 4.87 48.32 -14.19
CA LEU A 443 5.71 47.23 -14.67
C LEU A 443 6.83 47.00 -13.66
N SER A 444 7.00 45.78 -13.17
CA SER A 444 8.17 45.45 -12.33
C SER A 444 8.84 44.16 -12.80
N ASN A 445 10.13 44.01 -12.43
CA ASN A 445 10.78 42.71 -12.54
C ASN A 445 10.03 41.76 -11.61
N CYS A 446 9.40 40.72 -12.15
CA CYS A 446 8.56 39.86 -11.33
C CYS A 446 9.41 39.06 -10.34
N ASP A 447 9.16 39.24 -9.04
CA ASP A 447 9.84 38.46 -8.00
C ASP A 447 9.32 37.01 -8.01
N PRO A 448 10.16 36.00 -8.32
CA PRO A 448 9.76 34.61 -8.27
C PRO A 448 9.59 34.20 -6.81
N THR A 449 8.34 33.97 -6.40
CA THR A 449 8.05 33.60 -5.01
C THR A 449 8.61 32.22 -4.69
N THR A 450 9.14 32.04 -3.49
CA THR A 450 9.57 30.73 -2.98
C THR A 450 8.69 30.36 -1.78
N HIS A 451 8.09 29.18 -1.83
CA HIS A 451 7.25 28.66 -0.74
C HIS A 451 7.76 27.29 -0.32
N THR A 452 7.93 27.08 0.99
CA THR A 452 8.40 25.79 1.53
C THR A 452 7.28 25.09 2.29
N ILE A 453 6.80 23.99 1.72
CA ILE A 453 5.87 23.05 2.36
C ILE A 453 6.72 21.98 3.06
N THR A 454 6.37 21.62 4.30
CA THR A 454 7.02 20.51 5.01
C THR A 454 5.96 19.57 5.54
N GLU A 455 5.94 18.34 5.03
CA GLU A 455 4.83 17.40 5.20
C GLU A 455 5.29 15.99 5.55
N THR A 456 4.42 15.23 6.23
CA THR A 456 4.68 13.84 6.61
C THR A 456 3.45 12.99 6.33
N ALA A 457 3.60 12.00 5.45
CA ALA A 457 2.48 11.18 4.96
C ALA A 457 2.82 9.68 4.95
N CYS A 458 1.78 8.85 4.86
CA CYS A 458 1.89 7.40 4.90
C CYS A 458 1.79 6.80 3.49
N GLY A 459 2.86 6.14 3.01
CA GLY A 459 2.94 5.50 1.70
C GLY A 459 3.05 6.46 0.50
N SER A 460 2.21 7.50 0.42
CA SER A 460 2.28 8.53 -0.62
C SER A 460 1.71 9.89 -0.19
N PHE A 461 2.09 10.93 -0.92
CA PHE A 461 1.57 12.29 -0.83
C PHE A 461 1.33 12.84 -2.25
N GLN A 462 0.30 13.66 -2.47
CA GLN A 462 0.01 14.24 -3.78
C GLN A 462 -0.01 15.77 -3.72
N LEU A 463 0.71 16.42 -4.63
CA LEU A 463 0.79 17.88 -4.75
C LEU A 463 0.74 18.27 -6.23
N ASN A 464 -0.20 19.15 -6.59
CA ASN A 464 -0.41 19.63 -7.96
C ASN A 464 -0.48 18.49 -9.00
N ASN A 465 -1.33 17.50 -8.71
CA ASN A 465 -1.52 16.24 -9.44
C ASN A 465 -0.33 15.26 -9.47
N GLU A 466 0.89 15.66 -9.09
CA GLU A 466 2.05 14.77 -8.98
C GLU A 466 2.01 13.96 -7.67
N THR A 467 2.35 12.67 -7.72
CA THR A 467 2.28 11.75 -6.57
C THR A 467 3.66 11.26 -6.17
N TYR A 468 4.06 11.58 -4.93
CA TYR A 468 5.35 11.25 -4.34
C TYR A 468 5.21 10.06 -3.39
N THR A 469 6.10 9.07 -3.53
CA THR A 469 6.08 7.80 -2.77
C THR A 469 7.35 7.55 -1.95
N THR A 470 8.27 8.53 -1.92
CA THR A 470 9.57 8.46 -1.26
C THR A 470 9.81 9.76 -0.49
N SER A 471 10.56 9.69 0.61
CA SER A 471 11.00 10.89 1.35
C SER A 471 12.06 11.66 0.57
N GLY A 472 11.98 12.99 0.57
CA GLY A 472 12.94 13.84 -0.13
C GLY A 472 12.53 15.31 -0.15
N THR A 473 13.43 16.14 -0.68
CA THR A 473 13.11 17.53 -1.02
C THR A 473 12.82 17.59 -2.52
N TYR A 474 11.59 17.97 -2.87
CA TYR A 474 11.09 18.09 -4.24
C TYR A 474 10.85 19.57 -4.57
N THR A 475 11.00 19.95 -5.84
CA THR A 475 10.77 21.33 -6.29
C THR A 475 9.89 21.34 -7.53
N GLN A 476 8.75 22.02 -7.46
CA GLN A 476 7.90 22.32 -8.62
C GLN A 476 8.04 23.80 -8.95
N VAL A 477 8.21 24.11 -10.24
CA VAL A 477 8.11 25.48 -10.77
C VAL A 477 6.71 25.67 -11.32
N LEU A 478 6.04 26.75 -10.89
CA LEU A 478 4.65 27.05 -11.21
C LEU A 478 4.50 28.55 -11.45
N GLU A 479 3.66 28.89 -12.43
CA GLU A 479 3.28 30.26 -12.73
C GLU A 479 2.47 30.85 -11.55
N ASN A 480 2.92 31.97 -11.00
CA ASN A 480 2.19 32.70 -9.95
C ASN A 480 1.07 33.57 -10.56
N ALA A 481 0.28 34.23 -9.70
CA ALA A 481 -0.82 35.09 -10.14
C ALA A 481 -0.40 36.33 -10.98
N ALA A 482 0.89 36.63 -11.08
CA ALA A 482 1.46 37.69 -11.91
C ALA A 482 2.10 37.17 -13.22
N GLY A 483 2.00 35.86 -13.51
CA GLY A 483 2.51 35.25 -14.75
C GLY A 483 3.95 34.74 -14.68
N CYS A 484 4.46 34.40 -13.49
CA CYS A 484 5.90 34.22 -13.28
C CYS A 484 6.29 32.91 -12.57
N ASP A 485 7.33 32.25 -13.09
CA ASP A 485 7.94 31.01 -12.57
C ASP A 485 8.36 31.13 -11.08
N SER A 486 7.48 30.70 -10.19
CA SER A 486 7.70 30.62 -8.74
C SER A 486 7.98 29.18 -8.30
N THR A 487 8.75 28.99 -7.23
CA THR A 487 9.21 27.66 -6.81
C THR A 487 8.54 27.21 -5.51
N ILE A 488 7.75 26.13 -5.57
CA ILE A 488 7.33 25.39 -4.39
C ILE A 488 8.38 24.33 -4.06
N THR A 489 8.95 24.41 -2.86
CA THR A 489 9.84 23.39 -2.28
C THR A 489 9.03 22.54 -1.31
N LEU A 490 8.91 21.25 -1.58
CA LEU A 490 8.24 20.26 -0.74
C LEU A 490 9.30 19.42 -0.01
N ASN A 491 9.45 19.63 1.30
CA ASN A 491 10.20 18.74 2.19
C ASN A 491 9.26 17.64 2.69
N LEU A 492 9.31 16.47 2.05
CA LEU A 492 8.40 15.36 2.30
C LEU A 492 9.07 14.23 3.07
N THR A 493 8.41 13.77 4.14
CA THR A 493 8.71 12.49 4.78
C THR A 493 7.61 11.48 4.45
N ILE A 494 7.92 10.46 3.65
CA ILE A 494 7.04 9.30 3.47
C ILE A 494 7.43 8.22 4.49
N ASN A 495 6.56 8.03 5.47
CA ASN A 495 6.60 6.88 6.35
C ASN A 495 5.94 5.69 5.62
N GLN A 496 6.69 4.61 5.43
CA GLN A 496 6.13 3.42 4.76
C GLN A 496 5.30 2.59 5.75
N PRO A 497 4.09 2.11 5.36
CA PRO A 497 3.36 1.14 6.16
C PRO A 497 4.16 -0.16 6.23
N THR A 498 4.23 -0.75 7.42
CA THR A 498 4.93 -2.02 7.64
C THR A 498 3.95 -3.18 7.60
N SER A 499 4.44 -4.37 7.22
CA SER A 499 3.68 -5.60 7.35
C SER A 499 4.49 -6.65 8.09
N ALA A 500 3.81 -7.45 8.90
CA ALA A 500 4.41 -8.57 9.63
C ALA A 500 3.44 -9.75 9.63
N SER A 501 3.98 -10.96 9.55
CA SER A 501 3.20 -12.19 9.62
C SER A 501 3.55 -12.99 10.88
N ILE A 502 2.53 -13.59 11.49
CA ILE A 502 2.66 -14.46 12.66
C ILE A 502 1.96 -15.77 12.31
N ALA A 503 2.67 -16.89 12.43
CA ALA A 503 2.08 -18.22 12.28
C ALA A 503 1.73 -18.77 13.67
N VAL A 504 0.51 -19.28 13.83
CA VAL A 504 0.01 -19.88 15.08
C VAL A 504 -0.68 -21.20 14.75
N THR A 505 -0.42 -22.23 15.55
CA THR A 505 -1.04 -23.56 15.41
C THR A 505 -1.57 -23.99 16.77
N GLU A 506 -2.89 -24.16 16.87
CA GLU A 506 -3.60 -24.43 18.13
C GLU A 506 -4.65 -25.51 17.99
N CYS A 507 -5.11 -26.06 19.10
CA CYS A 507 -6.18 -27.07 19.14
C CYS A 507 -7.55 -26.42 19.41
N GLN A 508 -8.56 -26.79 18.63
CA GLN A 508 -9.97 -26.35 18.71
C GLN A 508 -10.25 -24.84 18.49
N SER A 509 -9.52 -23.93 19.14
CA SER A 509 -9.68 -22.49 18.98
C SER A 509 -8.45 -21.67 19.40
N TYR A 510 -8.31 -20.46 18.87
CA TYR A 510 -7.30 -19.48 19.28
C TYR A 510 -7.94 -18.11 19.44
N THR A 511 -7.66 -17.41 20.53
CA THR A 511 -8.05 -16.01 20.73
C THR A 511 -6.85 -15.11 20.45
N TRP A 512 -6.91 -14.30 19.39
CA TRP A 512 -5.79 -13.49 18.97
C TRP A 512 -5.65 -12.25 19.87
N PRO A 513 -4.57 -12.09 20.66
CA PRO A 513 -4.50 -11.00 21.65
C PRO A 513 -4.44 -9.59 21.05
N LEU A 514 -4.24 -9.46 19.74
CA LEU A 514 -4.15 -8.16 19.07
C LEU A 514 -5.53 -7.49 18.85
N ASN A 515 -6.58 -8.29 18.65
CA ASN A 515 -7.95 -7.80 18.44
C ASN A 515 -8.99 -8.47 19.38
N ASN A 516 -8.53 -9.34 20.28
CA ASN A 516 -9.34 -10.14 21.21
C ASN A 516 -10.40 -11.05 20.57
N GLN A 517 -10.32 -11.32 19.27
CA GLN A 517 -11.25 -12.18 18.55
C GLN A 517 -10.85 -13.65 18.70
N THR A 518 -11.81 -14.51 19.06
CA THR A 518 -11.65 -15.97 19.02
C THR A 518 -11.95 -16.51 17.63
N TYR A 519 -11.09 -17.40 17.14
CA TYR A 519 -11.17 -18.08 15.86
C TYR A 519 -11.17 -19.60 16.08
N THR A 520 -12.10 -20.31 15.43
CA THR A 520 -12.31 -21.77 15.56
C THR A 520 -12.00 -22.54 14.27
N SER A 521 -11.41 -21.85 13.28
CA SER A 521 -11.10 -22.38 11.94
C SER A 521 -9.70 -21.92 11.52
N SER A 522 -9.02 -22.75 10.73
CA SER A 522 -7.77 -22.35 10.07
C SER A 522 -8.05 -21.27 9.02
N GLY A 523 -7.12 -20.32 8.88
CA GLY A 523 -7.25 -19.23 7.91
C GLY A 523 -6.18 -18.16 8.06
N THR A 524 -6.09 -17.29 7.06
CA THR A 524 -5.30 -16.05 7.12
C THR A 524 -6.23 -14.90 7.54
N TYR A 525 -5.93 -14.30 8.68
CA TYR A 525 -6.65 -13.16 9.25
C TYR A 525 -5.73 -11.94 9.30
N THR A 526 -6.28 -10.74 9.14
CA THR A 526 -5.53 -9.48 9.18
C THR A 526 -6.10 -8.53 10.22
N HIS A 527 -5.23 -7.68 10.76
CA HIS A 527 -5.62 -6.54 11.58
C HIS A 527 -4.68 -5.36 11.29
N VAL A 528 -5.22 -4.15 11.33
CA VAL A 528 -4.48 -2.92 11.04
C VAL A 528 -4.26 -2.17 12.35
N ILE A 529 -3.01 -1.78 12.61
CA ILE A 529 -2.60 -1.00 13.77
C ILE A 529 -1.66 0.13 13.33
N PRO A 530 -1.70 1.33 13.96
CA PRO A 530 -0.67 2.34 13.75
C PRO A 530 0.70 1.81 14.20
N ASN A 531 1.72 1.98 13.36
CA ASN A 531 3.10 1.70 13.73
C ASN A 531 3.72 2.83 14.58
N ALA A 532 5.00 2.68 14.94
CA ALA A 532 5.73 3.68 15.74
C ALA A 532 5.88 5.06 15.07
N THR A 533 5.60 5.17 13.77
CA THR A 533 5.53 6.44 13.01
C THR A 533 4.09 6.84 12.65
N ASN A 534 3.12 6.26 13.36
CA ASN A 534 1.68 6.52 13.29
C ASN A 534 1.02 6.28 11.92
N CYS A 535 1.57 5.36 11.13
CA CYS A 535 0.98 4.89 9.88
C CYS A 535 0.37 3.49 10.02
N ASP A 536 -0.78 3.28 9.38
CA ASP A 536 -1.50 2.01 9.34
C ASP A 536 -0.63 0.88 8.81
N SER A 537 -0.35 -0.10 9.66
CA SER A 537 0.47 -1.29 9.38
C SER A 537 -0.35 -2.56 9.57
N THR A 538 -0.20 -3.51 8.65
CA THR A 538 -1.02 -4.74 8.63
C THR A 538 -0.27 -5.89 9.27
N ILE A 539 -0.82 -6.42 10.36
CA ILE A 539 -0.38 -7.69 10.95
C ILE A 539 -1.25 -8.81 10.39
N THR A 540 -0.60 -9.86 9.89
CA THR A 540 -1.25 -11.03 9.28
C THR A 540 -1.06 -12.26 10.15
N LEU A 541 -2.14 -12.74 10.78
CA LEU A 541 -2.19 -14.01 11.48
C LEU A 541 -2.47 -15.14 10.48
N ASN A 542 -1.52 -16.05 10.31
CA ASN A 542 -1.74 -17.34 9.64
C ASN A 542 -2.04 -18.39 10.70
N LEU A 543 -3.32 -18.69 10.89
CA LEU A 543 -3.81 -19.60 11.93
C LEU A 543 -4.08 -21.00 11.38
N THR A 544 -3.57 -22.02 12.06
CA THR A 544 -3.96 -23.42 11.88
C THR A 544 -4.71 -23.89 13.12
N ILE A 545 -6.00 -24.18 13.00
CA ILE A 545 -6.77 -24.87 14.03
C ILE A 545 -6.82 -26.36 13.72
N ASN A 546 -6.19 -27.14 14.59
CA ASN A 546 -6.26 -28.60 14.58
C ASN A 546 -7.49 -29.08 15.36
N GLN A 547 -8.13 -30.13 14.87
CA GLN A 547 -9.33 -30.72 15.48
C GLN A 547 -8.98 -32.04 16.19
N SER A 548 -9.62 -32.27 17.33
CA SER A 548 -9.60 -33.54 18.06
C SER A 548 -10.35 -34.62 17.27
N THR A 549 -9.85 -35.86 17.29
CA THR A 549 -10.46 -37.01 16.59
C THR A 549 -10.94 -38.07 17.59
N ASN A 550 -11.98 -38.81 17.21
CA ASN A 550 -12.55 -39.89 18.03
C ASN A 550 -12.55 -41.20 17.23
N SER A 551 -12.30 -42.33 17.89
CA SER A 551 -12.41 -43.66 17.27
C SER A 551 -12.96 -44.71 18.24
N LEU A 552 -13.43 -45.83 17.70
CA LEU A 552 -14.07 -46.91 18.44
C LEU A 552 -13.52 -48.27 17.98
N VAL A 553 -13.24 -49.15 18.94
CA VAL A 553 -12.78 -50.54 18.76
C VAL A 553 -13.68 -51.46 19.56
N ALA A 554 -14.00 -52.65 19.05
CA ALA A 554 -14.79 -53.66 19.74
C ALA A 554 -14.04 -54.99 19.83
N ILE A 555 -14.05 -55.64 21.01
CA ILE A 555 -13.29 -56.86 21.33
C ILE A 555 -14.17 -57.82 22.17
N THR A 556 -14.00 -59.12 21.96
CA THR A 556 -14.66 -60.20 22.73
C THR A 556 -13.65 -61.28 23.09
N GLU A 557 -13.55 -61.64 24.38
CA GLU A 557 -12.60 -62.64 24.90
C GLU A 557 -13.25 -63.56 25.96
N CYS A 558 -12.60 -64.66 26.33
CA CYS A 558 -12.93 -65.45 27.54
C CYS A 558 -12.14 -64.92 28.75
N GLU A 559 -12.77 -64.91 29.93
CA GLU A 559 -12.22 -64.56 31.25
C GLU A 559 -11.70 -63.12 31.45
N SER A 560 -10.78 -62.63 30.62
CA SER A 560 -10.21 -61.28 30.73
C SER A 560 -9.59 -60.77 29.42
N TYR A 561 -9.46 -59.44 29.29
CA TYR A 561 -8.74 -58.78 28.20
C TYR A 561 -7.83 -57.68 28.77
N THR A 562 -6.59 -57.57 28.30
CA THR A 562 -5.69 -56.47 28.64
C THR A 562 -5.56 -55.52 27.46
N TRP A 563 -5.97 -54.26 27.63
CA TRP A 563 -6.03 -53.30 26.53
C TRP A 563 -4.66 -52.66 26.26
N PRO A 564 -4.01 -52.87 25.10
CA PRO A 564 -2.63 -52.43 24.88
C PRO A 564 -2.41 -50.91 24.83
N LEU A 565 -3.48 -50.11 24.79
CA LEU A 565 -3.38 -48.64 24.80
C LEU A 565 -3.14 -48.05 26.19
N ASN A 566 -3.53 -48.75 27.27
CA ASN A 566 -3.32 -48.29 28.65
C ASN A 566 -2.75 -49.38 29.58
N ASN A 567 -2.50 -50.58 29.07
CA ASN A 567 -2.05 -51.78 29.80
C ASN A 567 -2.97 -52.20 30.97
N GLN A 568 -4.23 -51.75 31.00
CA GLN A 568 -5.19 -52.16 32.01
C GLN A 568 -5.85 -53.50 31.62
N THR A 569 -5.85 -54.44 32.55
CA THR A 569 -6.64 -55.68 32.45
C THR A 569 -8.08 -55.44 32.89
N TYR A 570 -9.03 -55.95 32.11
CA TYR A 570 -10.46 -55.86 32.33
C TYR A 570 -11.06 -57.27 32.37
N THR A 571 -11.81 -57.57 33.43
CA THR A 571 -12.48 -58.86 33.67
C THR A 571 -14.01 -58.76 33.56
N THR A 572 -14.51 -57.68 32.94
CA THR A 572 -15.94 -57.38 32.88
C THR A 572 -16.27 -56.59 31.61
N SER A 573 -17.32 -57.01 30.91
CA SER A 573 -17.85 -56.35 29.72
C SER A 573 -18.23 -54.89 30.00
N GLY A 574 -17.94 -53.97 29.08
CA GLY A 574 -18.21 -52.56 29.26
C GLY A 574 -17.59 -51.66 28.19
N THR A 575 -17.90 -50.36 28.27
CA THR A 575 -17.29 -49.32 27.43
C THR A 575 -16.24 -48.57 28.24
N TYR A 576 -15.02 -48.50 27.72
CA TYR A 576 -13.87 -47.83 28.34
C TYR A 576 -13.29 -46.80 27.36
N THR A 577 -12.68 -45.73 27.87
CA THR A 577 -12.07 -44.69 27.03
C THR A 577 -10.63 -44.40 27.45
N HIS A 578 -9.83 -43.93 26.50
CA HIS A 578 -8.48 -43.44 26.74
C HIS A 578 -8.20 -42.24 25.82
N VAL A 579 -7.50 -41.23 26.34
CA VAL A 579 -7.15 -40.00 25.61
C VAL A 579 -5.68 -40.06 25.26
N ILE A 580 -5.35 -39.83 23.99
CA ILE A 580 -3.99 -39.76 23.48
C ILE A 580 -3.87 -38.56 22.52
N PRO A 581 -2.74 -37.84 22.49
CA PRO A 581 -2.52 -36.81 21.49
C PRO A 581 -2.45 -37.44 20.09
N ASN A 582 -3.13 -36.84 19.12
CA ASN A 582 -3.03 -37.23 17.72
C ASN A 582 -1.75 -36.71 17.06
N ALA A 583 -1.56 -37.01 15.77
CA ALA A 583 -0.36 -36.62 15.01
C ALA A 583 -0.10 -35.09 14.96
N ASN A 584 -1.10 -34.27 15.29
CA ASN A 584 -1.00 -32.82 15.37
C ASN A 584 -0.98 -32.31 16.83
N ASN A 585 -0.65 -33.18 17.79
CA ASN A 585 -0.55 -32.92 19.24
C ASN A 585 -1.85 -32.51 19.97
N CYS A 586 -3.01 -32.64 19.34
CA CYS A 586 -4.30 -32.40 20.01
C CYS A 586 -4.87 -33.68 20.64
N ASP A 587 -5.47 -33.56 21.82
CA ASP A 587 -6.11 -34.67 22.52
C ASP A 587 -7.22 -35.32 21.66
N SER A 588 -7.13 -36.64 21.49
CA SER A 588 -8.06 -37.48 20.74
C SER A 588 -8.53 -38.65 21.61
N THR A 589 -9.80 -39.03 21.51
CA THR A 589 -10.39 -40.07 22.38
C THR A 589 -10.59 -41.39 21.65
N ILE A 590 -9.97 -42.46 22.16
CA ILE A 590 -10.19 -43.84 21.73
C ILE A 590 -11.19 -44.51 22.67
N THR A 591 -12.18 -45.21 22.11
CA THR A 591 -13.23 -45.93 22.86
C THR A 591 -13.12 -47.44 22.62
N LEU A 592 -13.04 -48.24 23.68
CA LEU A 592 -13.10 -49.70 23.65
C LEU A 592 -14.48 -50.17 24.11
N ASN A 593 -15.17 -50.96 23.29
CA ASN A 593 -16.32 -51.77 23.71
C ASN A 593 -15.85 -53.23 23.90
N LEU A 594 -15.84 -53.70 25.15
CA LEU A 594 -15.35 -55.03 25.52
C LEU A 594 -16.49 -55.96 25.92
N THR A 595 -16.42 -57.23 25.50
CA THR A 595 -17.27 -58.32 25.97
C THR A 595 -16.41 -59.45 26.55
N ILE A 596 -16.75 -59.94 27.75
CA ILE A 596 -16.05 -61.06 28.41
C ILE A 596 -17.02 -62.24 28.62
N ASN A 597 -16.65 -63.41 28.07
CA ASN A 597 -17.33 -64.69 28.24
C ASN A 597 -16.74 -65.51 29.41
N GLN A 598 -17.47 -66.51 29.89
CA GLN A 598 -17.09 -67.32 31.06
C GLN A 598 -17.25 -68.84 30.81
N PRO A 599 -16.41 -69.70 31.42
CA PRO A 599 -16.51 -71.15 31.34
C PRO A 599 -17.63 -71.74 32.22
N THR A 600 -17.89 -73.05 32.11
CA THR A 600 -18.96 -73.76 32.84
C THR A 600 -18.54 -75.17 33.29
N SER A 601 -19.31 -75.80 34.20
CA SER A 601 -18.99 -77.14 34.73
C SER A 601 -20.23 -77.97 35.07
N SER A 602 -20.14 -79.31 34.98
CA SER A 602 -21.21 -80.26 35.33
C SER A 602 -20.73 -81.54 36.01
N THR A 603 -21.64 -82.33 36.58
CA THR A 603 -21.33 -83.59 37.29
C THR A 603 -22.46 -84.60 37.16
N MET A 604 -22.13 -85.89 37.00
CA MET A 604 -23.07 -87.03 36.89
C MET A 604 -22.59 -88.25 37.69
N THR A 605 -23.48 -89.21 37.97
CA THR A 605 -23.18 -90.42 38.77
C THR A 605 -23.85 -91.67 38.17
N GLN A 606 -23.16 -92.81 38.17
CA GLN A 606 -23.59 -94.06 37.50
C GLN A 606 -23.13 -95.32 38.26
N ALA A 607 -23.84 -96.44 38.08
CA ALA A 607 -23.38 -97.79 38.45
C ALA A 607 -23.55 -98.81 37.29
N ALA A 608 -22.72 -99.85 37.24
CA ALA A 608 -22.78 -100.94 36.25
C ALA A 608 -22.17 -102.26 36.78
N CYS A 609 -22.44 -103.39 36.12
CA CYS A 609 -21.68 -104.63 36.31
C CYS A 609 -20.48 -104.64 35.34
N GLY A 610 -19.30 -105.06 35.81
CA GLY A 610 -18.07 -105.16 35.00
C GLY A 610 -17.45 -103.85 34.50
N SER A 611 -18.16 -103.05 33.70
CA SER A 611 -17.63 -101.81 33.10
C SER A 611 -18.70 -100.79 32.69
N TYR A 612 -18.27 -99.55 32.44
CA TYR A 612 -19.10 -98.46 31.90
C TYR A 612 -18.29 -97.55 30.97
N THR A 613 -18.93 -96.96 29.94
CA THR A 613 -18.28 -96.11 28.94
C THR A 613 -18.94 -94.74 28.86
N LEU A 614 -18.15 -93.66 28.92
CA LEU A 614 -18.60 -92.28 28.73
C LEU A 614 -17.71 -91.57 27.70
N ASN A 615 -18.32 -90.92 26.70
CA ASN A 615 -17.64 -90.16 25.65
C ASN A 615 -16.48 -90.92 24.97
N GLY A 616 -16.66 -92.23 24.75
CA GLY A 616 -15.66 -93.11 24.11
C GLY A 616 -14.60 -93.68 25.05
N GLN A 617 -14.51 -93.23 26.31
CA GLN A 617 -13.61 -93.80 27.31
C GLN A 617 -14.34 -94.83 28.18
N THR A 618 -13.81 -96.05 28.25
CA THR A 618 -14.33 -97.14 29.11
C THR A 618 -13.59 -97.18 30.44
N TYR A 619 -14.32 -97.52 31.50
CA TYR A 619 -13.88 -97.63 32.88
C TYR A 619 -14.34 -98.97 33.47
N THR A 620 -13.42 -99.73 34.06
CA THR A 620 -13.65 -101.07 34.65
C THR A 620 -13.50 -101.06 36.18
N THR A 621 -13.58 -99.89 36.81
CA THR A 621 -13.34 -99.73 38.25
C THR A 621 -14.15 -98.54 38.77
N SER A 622 -14.60 -98.63 40.02
CA SER A 622 -15.28 -97.54 40.72
C SER A 622 -14.34 -96.35 40.93
N GLY A 623 -14.81 -95.12 40.71
CA GLY A 623 -13.99 -93.92 40.84
C GLY A 623 -14.65 -92.64 40.32
N THR A 624 -13.94 -91.52 40.47
CA THR A 624 -14.33 -90.20 39.93
C THR A 624 -13.40 -89.82 38.78
N TYR A 625 -13.97 -89.40 37.66
CA TYR A 625 -13.27 -89.09 36.40
C TYR A 625 -13.71 -87.74 35.84
N THR A 626 -12.81 -87.01 35.20
CA THR A 626 -13.10 -85.67 34.64
C THR A 626 -12.67 -85.54 33.17
N GLN A 627 -13.44 -84.79 32.38
CA GLN A 627 -13.14 -84.46 30.99
C GLN A 627 -13.36 -82.96 30.74
N VAL A 628 -12.58 -82.36 29.84
CA VAL A 628 -12.71 -80.94 29.43
C VAL A 628 -13.19 -80.89 27.98
N ILE A 629 -14.20 -80.07 27.71
CA ILE A 629 -14.76 -79.81 26.38
C ILE A 629 -15.20 -78.34 26.24
N PRO A 630 -15.14 -77.70 25.06
CA PRO A 630 -15.64 -76.34 24.88
C PRO A 630 -17.15 -76.22 25.10
N ASN A 631 -17.60 -75.09 25.65
CA ASN A 631 -19.01 -74.74 25.71
C ASN A 631 -19.49 -73.97 24.45
N ALA A 632 -20.78 -73.62 24.41
CA ALA A 632 -21.41 -72.94 23.27
C ALA A 632 -20.83 -71.55 22.93
N ASN A 633 -20.03 -70.95 23.82
CA ASN A 633 -19.30 -69.69 23.61
C ASN A 633 -17.80 -69.91 23.34
N ASN A 634 -17.37 -71.14 23.05
CA ASN A 634 -15.98 -71.57 22.82
C ASN A 634 -14.99 -71.36 23.98
N CYS A 635 -15.44 -71.09 25.20
CA CYS A 635 -14.58 -71.20 26.39
C CYS A 635 -14.58 -72.67 26.89
N ASP A 636 -13.45 -73.16 27.40
CA ASP A 636 -13.32 -74.54 27.88
C ASP A 636 -14.13 -74.81 29.17
N SER A 637 -14.80 -75.96 29.23
CA SER A 637 -15.72 -76.34 30.31
C SER A 637 -15.48 -77.79 30.78
N THR A 638 -15.83 -78.11 32.04
CA THR A 638 -15.47 -79.40 32.67
C THR A 638 -16.68 -80.28 33.02
N ILE A 639 -16.64 -81.56 32.66
CA ILE A 639 -17.59 -82.61 33.06
C ILE A 639 -16.93 -83.55 34.08
N THR A 640 -17.67 -83.95 35.12
CA THR A 640 -17.25 -84.94 36.12
C THR A 640 -18.20 -86.16 36.17
N LEU A 641 -17.67 -87.37 36.21
CA LEU A 641 -18.39 -88.65 36.36
C LEU A 641 -17.98 -89.34 37.65
N ASN A 642 -18.95 -89.76 38.47
CA ASN A 642 -18.74 -90.72 39.57
C ASN A 642 -19.29 -92.09 39.17
N LEU A 643 -18.48 -93.15 39.26
CA LEU A 643 -18.82 -94.51 38.82
C LEU A 643 -18.68 -95.54 39.95
N THR A 644 -19.59 -96.53 39.98
CA THR A 644 -19.49 -97.74 40.82
C THR A 644 -19.63 -99.01 39.98
N ILE A 645 -18.73 -99.98 40.17
CA ILE A 645 -18.76 -101.31 39.55
C ILE A 645 -19.09 -102.39 40.58
N ILE A 646 -19.84 -103.42 40.18
CA ILE A 646 -20.26 -104.58 41.00
C ILE A 646 -19.74 -105.87 40.35
N GLU A 647 -19.32 -106.85 41.17
CA GLU A 647 -18.79 -108.16 40.76
C GLU A 647 -19.54 -109.33 41.43
N VAL A 648 -19.53 -110.51 40.78
CA VAL A 648 -20.13 -111.77 41.26
C VAL A 648 -19.15 -112.91 40.98
N ASN A 649 -18.93 -113.82 41.94
CA ASN A 649 -18.09 -115.00 41.75
C ASN A 649 -18.89 -116.13 41.07
N THR A 650 -18.44 -116.59 39.90
CA THR A 650 -19.09 -117.62 39.08
C THR A 650 -18.47 -119.01 39.20
N THR A 651 -17.45 -119.22 40.04
CA THR A 651 -16.66 -120.47 40.06
C THR A 651 -17.49 -121.70 40.47
N VAL A 652 -17.35 -122.81 39.74
CA VAL A 652 -17.99 -124.12 39.99
C VAL A 652 -16.93 -125.17 40.40
N THR A 653 -17.34 -126.15 41.21
CA THR A 653 -16.54 -127.30 41.62
C THR A 653 -17.28 -128.62 41.37
N ALA A 654 -16.55 -129.72 41.16
CA ALA A 654 -17.11 -131.04 40.88
C ALA A 654 -16.57 -132.09 41.88
N SER A 655 -17.45 -133.00 42.32
CA SER A 655 -17.13 -134.13 43.20
C SER A 655 -17.82 -135.40 42.71
N GLY A 656 -17.08 -136.26 42.01
CA GLY A 656 -17.66 -137.37 41.26
C GLY A 656 -18.57 -136.84 40.15
N ILE A 657 -19.85 -137.20 40.17
CA ILE A 657 -20.87 -136.69 39.23
C ILE A 657 -21.69 -135.52 39.81
N VAL A 658 -21.32 -134.93 40.95
CA VAL A 658 -22.04 -133.79 41.53
C VAL A 658 -21.28 -132.49 41.28
N LEU A 659 -21.91 -131.53 40.62
CA LEU A 659 -21.43 -130.16 40.42
C LEU A 659 -21.97 -129.24 41.51
N THR A 660 -21.24 -128.20 41.89
CA THR A 660 -21.66 -127.22 42.92
C THR A 660 -21.05 -125.84 42.69
N ALA A 661 -21.88 -124.80 42.73
CA ALA A 661 -21.50 -123.40 42.65
C ALA A 661 -20.83 -122.94 43.96
N THR A 662 -19.68 -122.26 43.90
CA THR A 662 -18.91 -121.86 45.09
C THR A 662 -19.49 -120.64 45.81
N GLN A 663 -20.05 -119.68 45.07
CA GLN A 663 -20.72 -118.52 45.64
C GLN A 663 -21.96 -118.99 46.43
N SER A 664 -21.95 -118.79 47.75
CA SER A 664 -23.08 -119.10 48.64
C SER A 664 -24.06 -117.92 48.77
N GLY A 665 -25.31 -118.20 49.11
CA GLY A 665 -26.33 -117.17 49.39
C GLY A 665 -26.86 -116.44 48.15
N ALA A 666 -26.59 -116.97 46.96
CA ALA A 666 -27.11 -116.49 45.69
C ALA A 666 -28.36 -117.28 45.28
N THR A 667 -29.02 -116.88 44.19
CA THR A 667 -29.96 -117.75 43.45
C THR A 667 -29.27 -118.36 42.24
N TYR A 668 -29.55 -119.63 41.98
CA TYR A 668 -28.89 -120.43 40.95
C TYR A 668 -29.89 -120.92 39.89
N GLN A 669 -29.44 -121.04 38.64
CA GLN A 669 -30.12 -121.83 37.62
C GLN A 669 -29.05 -122.55 36.81
N TRP A 670 -29.02 -123.88 36.88
CA TRP A 670 -28.12 -124.70 36.07
C TRP A 670 -28.60 -124.76 34.62
N ILE A 671 -27.66 -124.75 33.69
CA ILE A 671 -27.89 -124.70 32.25
C ILE A 671 -27.11 -125.83 31.56
N ASP A 672 -27.68 -126.35 30.47
CA ASP A 672 -27.05 -127.34 29.61
C ASP A 672 -26.32 -126.60 28.47
N CYS A 673 -25.00 -126.60 28.50
CA CYS A 673 -24.18 -125.84 27.54
C CYS A 673 -24.18 -126.49 26.16
N ASP A 674 -24.27 -127.83 26.10
CA ASP A 674 -24.35 -128.57 24.83
C ASP A 674 -25.69 -128.31 24.12
N ASN A 675 -26.72 -127.95 24.87
CA ASN A 675 -28.03 -127.53 24.37
C ASN A 675 -28.22 -125.99 24.33
N ASN A 676 -27.18 -125.24 23.93
CA ASN A 676 -27.23 -123.79 23.72
C ASN A 676 -27.68 -123.03 24.99
N ASP A 677 -27.01 -123.30 26.11
CA ASP A 677 -27.22 -122.64 27.41
C ASP A 677 -28.67 -122.73 27.94
N ALA A 678 -29.40 -123.78 27.55
CA ALA A 678 -30.80 -123.95 27.93
C ALA A 678 -30.94 -124.26 29.44
N PRO A 679 -31.82 -123.55 30.19
CA PRO A 679 -31.99 -123.77 31.61
C PRO A 679 -32.63 -125.12 31.92
N ILE A 680 -31.96 -125.90 32.77
CA ILE A 680 -32.40 -127.22 33.20
C ILE A 680 -33.55 -127.04 34.20
N ALA A 681 -34.76 -127.38 33.78
CA ALA A 681 -35.99 -127.12 34.53
C ALA A 681 -35.95 -127.72 35.95
N GLY A 682 -36.03 -126.86 36.96
CA GLY A 682 -36.01 -127.24 38.37
C GLY A 682 -34.61 -127.34 39.00
N ALA A 683 -33.52 -127.34 38.22
CA ALA A 683 -32.15 -127.35 38.72
C ALA A 683 -31.72 -125.95 39.21
N THR A 684 -32.28 -125.54 40.34
CA THR A 684 -32.08 -124.20 40.95
C THR A 684 -31.36 -124.24 42.31
N SER A 685 -30.91 -125.43 42.72
CA SER A 685 -30.10 -125.61 43.91
C SER A 685 -28.62 -125.25 43.65
N GLN A 686 -27.88 -124.92 44.70
CA GLN A 686 -26.43 -124.65 44.61
C GLN A 686 -25.62 -125.84 44.06
N SER A 687 -26.16 -127.06 44.17
CA SER A 687 -25.59 -128.31 43.65
C SER A 687 -26.52 -128.97 42.62
N PHE A 688 -25.93 -129.65 41.63
CA PHE A 688 -26.64 -130.38 40.57
C PHE A 688 -25.90 -131.68 40.22
N THR A 689 -26.64 -132.72 39.84
CA THR A 689 -26.10 -134.06 39.52
C THR A 689 -26.66 -134.52 38.17
N PRO A 690 -25.86 -134.56 37.10
CA PRO A 690 -26.31 -135.07 35.80
C PRO A 690 -26.66 -136.56 35.86
N THR A 691 -27.70 -136.94 35.12
CA THR A 691 -28.12 -138.35 34.92
C THR A 691 -27.60 -138.95 33.61
N GLN A 692 -26.90 -138.14 32.80
CA GLN A 692 -26.25 -138.50 31.54
C GLN A 692 -24.91 -137.74 31.46
N ASN A 693 -24.03 -138.14 30.55
CA ASN A 693 -22.79 -137.43 30.26
C ASN A 693 -23.08 -136.15 29.44
N GLY A 694 -22.40 -135.04 29.75
CA GLY A 694 -22.62 -133.73 29.11
C GLY A 694 -21.88 -132.58 29.81
N ASN A 695 -22.03 -131.36 29.30
CA ASN A 695 -21.42 -130.13 29.79
C ASN A 695 -22.44 -129.17 30.42
N TYR A 696 -22.16 -128.69 31.64
CA TYR A 696 -23.11 -127.92 32.45
C TYR A 696 -22.48 -126.68 33.10
N ALA A 697 -23.22 -125.58 33.11
CA ALA A 697 -22.86 -124.33 33.79
C ALA A 697 -24.00 -123.85 34.72
N VAL A 698 -23.80 -122.75 35.42
CA VAL A 698 -24.80 -122.16 36.32
C VAL A 698 -24.80 -120.63 36.24
N THR A 699 -25.98 -120.05 36.06
CA THR A 699 -26.20 -118.61 36.26
C THR A 699 -26.38 -118.34 37.74
N ILE A 700 -25.62 -117.38 38.26
CA ILE A 700 -25.55 -116.99 39.67
C ILE A 700 -25.96 -115.52 39.80
N SER A 701 -27.04 -115.26 40.55
CA SER A 701 -27.49 -113.89 40.85
C SER A 701 -27.22 -113.53 42.31
N ALA A 702 -26.46 -112.45 42.54
CA ALA A 702 -26.11 -111.95 43.86
C ALA A 702 -26.00 -110.42 43.86
N ASN A 703 -26.37 -109.78 44.97
CA ASN A 703 -26.23 -108.33 45.19
C ASN A 703 -26.82 -107.41 44.09
N GLY A 704 -27.81 -107.89 43.33
CA GLY A 704 -28.45 -107.16 42.23
C GLY A 704 -27.77 -107.31 40.86
N CYS A 705 -26.69 -108.06 40.75
CA CYS A 705 -26.06 -108.45 39.48
C CYS A 705 -26.25 -109.96 39.22
N SER A 706 -26.11 -110.39 37.97
CA SER A 706 -26.21 -111.80 37.55
C SER A 706 -25.14 -112.12 36.52
N GLU A 707 -24.36 -113.17 36.77
CA GLU A 707 -23.28 -113.64 35.89
C GLU A 707 -23.34 -115.18 35.77
N THR A 708 -22.80 -115.76 34.70
CA THR A 708 -22.84 -117.21 34.43
C THR A 708 -21.45 -117.83 34.52
N SER A 709 -21.37 -119.07 35.01
CA SER A 709 -20.11 -119.84 35.07
C SER A 709 -19.65 -120.33 33.70
N ASP A 710 -18.36 -120.66 33.61
CA ASP A 710 -17.87 -121.58 32.60
C ASP A 710 -18.53 -122.97 32.72
N CYS A 711 -18.50 -123.76 31.64
CA CYS A 711 -19.11 -125.09 31.57
C CYS A 711 -18.17 -126.20 32.06
N VAL A 712 -18.75 -127.23 32.71
CA VAL A 712 -18.02 -128.34 33.36
C VAL A 712 -18.57 -129.69 32.87
N SER A 713 -17.67 -130.65 32.58
CA SER A 713 -18.00 -131.92 31.91
C SER A 713 -18.09 -133.14 32.85
N VAL A 714 -18.94 -134.12 32.51
CA VAL A 714 -19.15 -135.37 33.27
C VAL A 714 -19.23 -136.59 32.32
N ASN A 715 -18.54 -137.71 32.62
CA ASN A 715 -18.21 -138.74 31.61
C ASN A 715 -18.25 -140.25 32.00
N SER A 716 -18.56 -140.68 33.23
CA SER A 716 -18.06 -141.99 33.75
C SER A 716 -19.10 -142.93 34.39
N VAL A 717 -19.52 -144.02 33.71
CA VAL A 717 -20.58 -144.95 34.22
C VAL A 717 -20.35 -146.45 33.85
N GLY A 718 -19.70 -147.27 34.72
CA GLY A 718 -19.56 -148.77 34.66
C GLY A 718 -18.14 -149.31 35.01
N ILE A 719 -17.71 -150.60 34.95
CA ILE A 719 -18.21 -152.02 34.97
C ILE A 719 -16.92 -152.93 34.78
N GLU A 720 -16.62 -154.14 35.31
CA GLU A 720 -17.10 -155.09 36.36
C GLU A 720 -15.98 -156.13 36.75
N THR A 721 -16.25 -157.12 37.64
CA THR A 721 -15.33 -158.23 38.09
C THR A 721 -15.79 -159.65 37.70
N ILE A 722 -14.86 -160.62 37.52
CA ILE A 722 -15.17 -162.06 37.28
C ILE A 722 -14.67 -162.96 38.42
N GLU A 723 -15.50 -163.90 38.87
CA GLU A 723 -15.12 -164.98 39.81
C GLU A 723 -15.59 -166.37 39.32
N GLN A 724 -14.73 -167.39 39.41
CA GLN A 724 -15.04 -168.77 39.02
C GLN A 724 -14.12 -169.77 39.73
N ASN A 725 -14.67 -170.90 40.19
CA ASN A 725 -13.91 -172.03 40.77
C ASN A 725 -12.90 -171.63 41.87
N ASP A 726 -13.33 -170.76 42.79
CA ASP A 726 -12.50 -170.17 43.86
C ASP A 726 -11.36 -169.25 43.39
N TRP A 727 -11.45 -168.65 42.19
CA TRP A 727 -10.54 -167.58 41.72
C TRP A 727 -11.29 -166.36 41.17
N SER A 728 -10.89 -165.18 41.62
CA SER A 728 -11.31 -163.87 41.12
C SER A 728 -10.26 -163.30 40.16
N VAL A 729 -10.68 -162.77 39.00
CA VAL A 729 -9.79 -162.18 37.99
C VAL A 729 -10.29 -160.80 37.57
N TYR A 730 -9.48 -159.76 37.84
CA TYR A 730 -9.88 -158.36 37.66
C TYR A 730 -8.68 -157.41 37.44
N PRO A 731 -8.89 -156.22 36.83
CA PRO A 731 -10.10 -155.80 36.11
C PRO A 731 -10.24 -156.51 34.76
N ASN A 732 -11.46 -156.72 34.27
CA ASN A 732 -11.69 -157.33 32.97
C ASN A 732 -12.92 -156.72 32.27
N PRO A 733 -12.75 -155.94 31.18
CA PRO A 733 -11.50 -155.64 30.48
C PRO A 733 -10.45 -154.90 31.33
N GLY A 734 -9.17 -155.04 30.97
CA GLY A 734 -8.04 -154.41 31.67
C GLY A 734 -6.94 -153.95 30.71
N SER A 735 -6.03 -153.10 31.18
CA SER A 735 -4.95 -152.50 30.35
C SER A 735 -3.74 -153.41 30.08
N GLY A 736 -3.82 -154.69 30.47
CA GLY A 736 -2.76 -155.68 30.29
C GLY A 736 -2.18 -156.24 31.59
N VAL A 737 -2.44 -155.61 32.73
CA VAL A 737 -2.13 -156.15 34.06
C VAL A 737 -3.43 -156.68 34.68
N PHE A 738 -3.42 -157.97 35.06
CA PHE A 738 -4.57 -158.68 35.63
C PHE A 738 -4.17 -159.27 36.99
N THR A 739 -4.98 -159.02 38.01
CA THR A 739 -4.83 -159.64 39.34
C THR A 739 -5.65 -160.92 39.37
N VAL A 740 -5.05 -161.97 39.93
CA VAL A 740 -5.61 -163.31 40.06
C VAL A 740 -5.61 -163.67 41.55
N SER A 741 -6.77 -163.60 42.19
CA SER A 741 -6.93 -163.87 43.62
C SER A 741 -7.67 -165.19 43.86
N PRO A 742 -7.06 -166.23 44.43
CA PRO A 742 -7.79 -167.38 44.96
C PRO A 742 -8.65 -167.01 46.18
N ALA A 743 -9.59 -167.89 46.55
CA ALA A 743 -10.28 -167.84 47.84
C ALA A 743 -9.46 -168.40 49.01
N GLN A 744 -8.36 -169.14 48.75
CA GLN A 744 -7.51 -169.79 49.75
C GLN A 744 -6.02 -169.77 49.35
N VAL A 745 -5.12 -170.00 50.30
CA VAL A 745 -3.67 -170.13 50.02
C VAL A 745 -3.42 -171.39 49.19
N PHE A 746 -2.70 -171.27 48.08
CA PHE A 746 -2.31 -172.39 47.22
C PHE A 746 -0.79 -172.58 47.21
N ASN A 747 -0.37 -173.82 46.95
CA ASN A 747 1.01 -174.17 46.67
C ASN A 747 1.11 -174.73 45.23
N ASP A 748 2.14 -174.30 44.52
CA ASP A 748 2.63 -174.79 43.22
C ASP A 748 1.55 -174.97 42.14
N VAL A 749 0.75 -173.93 41.94
CA VAL A 749 -0.24 -173.84 40.85
C VAL A 749 0.43 -173.33 39.57
N LEU A 750 0.22 -174.06 38.47
CA LEU A 750 0.62 -173.62 37.14
C LEU A 750 -0.40 -172.63 36.57
N ILE A 751 0.10 -171.49 36.08
CA ILE A 751 -0.65 -170.56 35.24
C ILE A 751 -0.03 -170.50 33.85
N GLU A 752 -0.89 -170.61 32.84
CA GLU A 752 -0.58 -170.50 31.42
C GLU A 752 -1.46 -169.39 30.82
N VAL A 753 -0.93 -168.54 29.93
CA VAL A 753 -1.75 -167.60 29.14
C VAL A 753 -1.56 -167.87 27.67
N TYR A 754 -2.67 -168.05 26.96
CA TYR A 754 -2.72 -168.26 25.53
C TYR A 754 -3.33 -167.05 24.82
N SER A 755 -2.74 -166.66 23.69
CA SER A 755 -3.37 -165.72 22.76
C SER A 755 -4.60 -166.35 22.09
N SER A 756 -5.43 -165.52 21.45
CA SER A 756 -6.59 -166.00 20.66
C SER A 756 -6.23 -166.91 19.48
N LEU A 757 -4.95 -167.02 19.12
CA LEU A 757 -4.43 -167.95 18.11
C LEU A 757 -3.90 -169.27 18.71
N GLY A 758 -4.01 -169.47 20.02
CA GLY A 758 -3.54 -170.67 20.72
C GLY A 758 -2.04 -170.72 21.01
N GLN A 759 -1.31 -169.63 20.77
CA GLN A 759 0.11 -169.53 21.16
C GLN A 759 0.23 -169.19 22.65
N LEU A 760 1.04 -169.96 23.38
CA LEU A 760 1.43 -169.67 24.76
C LEU A 760 2.28 -168.38 24.81
N VAL A 761 1.87 -167.42 25.62
CA VAL A 761 2.55 -166.10 25.78
C VAL A 761 3.05 -165.83 27.20
N TYR A 762 2.63 -166.65 28.18
CA TYR A 762 3.11 -166.61 29.57
C TYR A 762 2.94 -168.00 30.19
N GLU A 763 3.94 -168.47 30.93
CA GLU A 763 3.87 -169.68 31.76
C GLU A 763 4.66 -169.45 33.05
N SER A 764 4.09 -169.77 34.20
CA SER A 764 4.79 -169.73 35.50
C SER A 764 4.06 -170.55 36.56
N THR A 765 4.83 -171.18 37.45
CA THR A 765 4.32 -171.86 38.65
C THR A 765 4.45 -170.95 39.86
N HIS A 766 3.39 -170.83 40.65
CA HIS A 766 3.32 -169.92 41.79
C HIS A 766 2.81 -170.60 43.06
N SER A 767 3.10 -170.00 44.22
CA SER A 767 2.56 -170.31 45.54
C SER A 767 2.19 -169.00 46.23
N GLY A 768 1.03 -168.89 46.90
CA GLY A 768 0.67 -167.65 47.61
C GLY A 768 -0.82 -167.38 47.79
N LYS A 769 -1.17 -166.08 47.77
CA LYS A 769 -2.53 -165.54 48.00
C LYS A 769 -3.08 -164.64 46.89
N GLU A 770 -2.24 -164.14 46.00
CA GLU A 770 -2.59 -163.41 44.77
C GLU A 770 -1.45 -163.61 43.77
N ILE A 771 -1.75 -163.49 42.47
CA ILE A 771 -0.76 -163.48 41.39
C ILE A 771 -1.07 -162.28 40.48
N ILE A 772 -0.04 -161.57 40.03
CA ILE A 772 -0.17 -160.51 39.02
C ILE A 772 0.32 -161.06 37.68
N ILE A 773 -0.58 -161.13 36.70
CA ILE A 773 -0.30 -161.54 35.32
C ILE A 773 -0.13 -160.27 34.48
N ASN A 774 1.06 -160.09 33.92
CA ASN A 774 1.42 -158.90 33.14
C ASN A 774 1.60 -159.28 31.67
N LEU A 775 0.70 -158.76 30.82
CA LEU A 775 0.65 -158.92 29.37
C LEU A 775 0.92 -157.58 28.65
N ASN A 776 1.60 -156.63 29.30
CA ASN A 776 1.83 -155.29 28.74
C ASN A 776 2.64 -155.31 27.44
N GLU A 777 3.61 -156.23 27.30
CA GLU A 777 4.40 -156.43 26.08
C GLU A 777 3.66 -157.22 24.98
N GLN A 778 2.52 -157.84 25.29
CA GLN A 778 1.69 -158.55 24.32
C GLN A 778 0.71 -157.60 23.62
N PRO A 779 0.27 -157.85 22.38
CA PRO A 779 -0.72 -157.00 21.69
C PRO A 779 -2.05 -156.88 22.44
N ASN A 780 -2.80 -155.82 22.19
CA ASN A 780 -4.13 -155.65 22.77
C ASN A 780 -5.11 -156.61 22.05
N GLY A 781 -5.98 -157.30 22.80
CA GLY A 781 -6.75 -158.43 22.31
C GLY A 781 -7.31 -159.34 23.40
N VAL A 782 -7.87 -160.49 23.00
CA VAL A 782 -8.46 -161.48 23.90
C VAL A 782 -7.46 -162.59 24.21
N TYR A 783 -7.32 -162.91 25.49
CA TYR A 783 -6.44 -163.97 26.00
C TYR A 783 -7.24 -165.00 26.81
N ILE A 784 -6.76 -166.24 26.80
CA ILE A 784 -7.23 -167.32 27.68
C ILE A 784 -6.18 -167.53 28.77
N LEU A 785 -6.51 -167.13 29.99
CA LEU A 785 -5.75 -167.40 31.20
C LEU A 785 -6.19 -168.76 31.76
N ASN A 786 -5.33 -169.77 31.68
CA ASN A 786 -5.55 -171.08 32.29
C ASN A 786 -4.93 -171.10 33.69
N ILE A 787 -5.73 -171.46 34.70
CA ILE A 787 -5.28 -171.71 36.07
C ILE A 787 -5.59 -173.17 36.39
N ASN A 788 -4.58 -174.02 36.58
CA ASN A 788 -4.78 -175.48 36.75
C ASN A 788 -5.77 -176.08 35.73
N LYS A 789 -5.65 -175.69 34.46
CA LYS A 789 -6.51 -176.08 33.32
C LYS A 789 -7.97 -175.57 33.36
N GLN A 790 -8.28 -174.58 34.18
CA GLN A 790 -9.55 -173.83 34.14
C GLN A 790 -9.36 -172.52 33.34
N PRO A 791 -10.09 -172.32 32.22
CA PRO A 791 -9.90 -171.16 31.34
C PRO A 791 -10.75 -169.94 31.76
N PHE A 792 -10.07 -168.80 31.94
CA PHE A 792 -10.64 -167.47 32.14
C PHE A 792 -10.40 -166.63 30.89
N ARG A 793 -11.44 -166.00 30.33
CA ARG A 793 -11.30 -165.08 29.19
C ARG A 793 -11.03 -163.67 29.69
N VAL A 794 -9.80 -163.19 29.50
CA VAL A 794 -9.42 -161.79 29.81
C VAL A 794 -9.26 -160.97 28.53
N VAL A 795 -9.63 -159.69 28.59
CA VAL A 795 -9.54 -158.75 27.45
C VAL A 795 -8.55 -157.66 27.79
N LYS A 796 -7.43 -157.60 27.06
CA LYS A 796 -6.53 -156.45 27.04
C LYS A 796 -7.02 -155.45 26.00
N PHE A 797 -7.18 -154.18 26.36
CA PHE A 797 -7.50 -153.09 25.45
C PHE A 797 -6.33 -152.13 25.23
#